data_AF-A0A535F875-F1
#
_entry.id   AF-A0A535F875-F1
#
_cell.length_a   1.000
_cell.length_b   1.000
_cell.length_c   1.000
_cell.angle_alpha   90.00
_cell.angle_beta   90.00
_cell.angle_gamma   90.00
#
_symmetry.space_group_name_H-M   'P 1'
#
loop_
_entity.id
_entity.type
_entity.pdbx_description
1 polymer ?
#
loop_
_entity_poly.entity_id
_entity_poly.type
_entity_poly.pdbx_seq_one_letter_code
_entity_poly.pdbx_strand_id
1 'polypeptide(L)'
;DKIAQAWVRGITIDWKLLSTAGAVQTPSSLPTASTLPQRVSLPTYPFARESYWIPVRHSESGSREVPTVPALSQSSQAQNPLHLSDQRSHADVTKPDEILAFAISYLVNILSTVLKISPEKLDREAGFDEYGLDSILIARLHTMIEGVFGTIPSTTFFQYKCIKDLAHYFLKEHGETLHTLFLQANQPANAVEAWSEASPLSTHLFPSSPRRCAEDGLTPSRSLRSPDPLEQDIAIIGISGQYPQSTDLDTFWNNLESGKDCIIEIPQERWDYHRYYQPNNETGGKTGGMYCKWGGFLRDIDTFDPAFFHISPLEARFMDPQERLFLQTVTACFEDAGYSKHLLRDESAGDGRANIGVFAGVTYNNYQLHLVKEYEQGNVVPINSQTYSIANRVSYIYNLSGPSVALDTACSSSLFAIHLACESIKRGECAMAIAGGVNLSLHPSKYISLCVTQFASSDGRCRSFGQDGDGYVPGEGVGAVLLKPLRDAMADGDHIYAVIKGTAVNNDGKTFGYSVPNPVAQTEVIRKALETAHVHPRTISYVEAHGTGTKLGDPIEVTGLSDAWKLDTSDKQYCAIGSVKSNIGHLEAAAGISQVTKVVLQMKHKKLVPSLLHTSKLNPHIDFENTPFFVQQNLEEWKQPIVHMNGEEVMYPRRAGISSFGAGGVNVHIILEEYQAEKDKDIQEELDKEPVIIVLSAQKEQNLRDAAQLLKAYMEKSLKGAGEMAKLRDVAYTLQAGRDPMQCRLAFTARDVEEIIEKLEVFLNQVAAGEKNGVYIGYSTAEKKHRTEETLDDLETIRTSPGTVEKMAKLWAHGRQIDWKSLYQSERPSKVPLPTYPFSKERYWIGETPFEPPTKAAGAGAGLAPTRIPESSMFLEQLCQALEGERLGMIERYLQDVLAKLLAFNPPDVPELHQGFFDMGMESVMVEQFRVLLEEIFLIDLADTAVFDYPNISDLSEYIVKRIPFSELEKQNPTDASKQEGTFLVDELAILTTEDVQEEVQTMKLEDVVYELRTLRDEWTTQ
;
A
#
# COMPACT_ATOMS: atom_id res chain seq x y z
N ASP A 1 -33.96 -45.38 9.36
CA ASP A 1 -35.31 -45.05 8.85
C ASP A 1 -35.92 -43.82 9.49
N LYS A 2 -36.56 -43.87 10.67
CA LYS A 2 -37.25 -42.70 11.27
C LYS A 2 -36.37 -41.44 11.37
N ILE A 3 -35.10 -41.58 11.73
CA ILE A 3 -34.12 -40.49 11.79
C ILE A 3 -33.85 -39.88 10.40
N ALA A 4 -33.74 -40.71 9.36
CA ALA A 4 -33.59 -40.23 7.99
C ALA A 4 -34.87 -39.56 7.48
N GLN A 5 -36.06 -40.07 7.84
CA GLN A 5 -37.34 -39.43 7.53
C GLN A 5 -37.50 -38.08 8.23
N ALA A 6 -36.98 -37.94 9.45
CA ALA A 6 -36.93 -36.67 10.17
C ALA A 6 -36.00 -35.67 9.46
N TRP A 7 -34.79 -36.10 9.09
CA TRP A 7 -33.83 -35.27 8.36
C TRP A 7 -34.35 -34.79 6.98
N VAL A 8 -34.96 -35.69 6.20
CA VAL A 8 -35.61 -35.35 4.91
C VAL A 8 -36.77 -34.36 5.09
N ARG A 9 -37.35 -34.26 6.29
CA ARG A 9 -38.38 -33.26 6.65
C ARG A 9 -37.78 -31.98 7.24
N GLY A 10 -36.47 -31.77 7.16
CA GLY A 10 -35.78 -30.58 7.66
C GLY A 10 -35.44 -30.60 9.15
N ILE A 11 -35.65 -31.72 9.86
CA ILE A 11 -35.29 -31.81 11.28
C ILE A 11 -33.77 -32.04 11.40
N THR A 12 -33.09 -31.12 12.09
CA THR A 12 -31.66 -31.25 12.42
C THR A 12 -31.40 -32.51 13.25
N ILE A 13 -30.48 -33.36 12.79
CA ILE A 13 -30.09 -34.62 13.44
C ILE A 13 -28.62 -34.54 13.86
N ASP A 14 -28.33 -34.76 15.15
CA ASP A 14 -26.95 -35.11 15.56
C ASP A 14 -26.65 -36.57 15.20
N TRP A 15 -25.98 -36.74 14.07
CA TRP A 15 -25.58 -38.06 13.57
C TRP A 15 -24.56 -38.78 14.48
N LYS A 16 -23.90 -38.09 15.41
CA LYS A 16 -22.98 -38.73 16.37
C LYS A 16 -23.71 -39.70 17.30
N LEU A 17 -24.99 -39.45 17.59
CA LEU A 17 -25.83 -40.32 18.42
C LEU A 17 -25.95 -41.76 17.88
N LEU A 18 -25.79 -41.96 16.56
CA LEU A 18 -25.78 -43.30 15.95
C LEU A 18 -24.49 -44.08 16.26
N SER A 19 -23.39 -43.39 16.54
CA SER A 19 -22.10 -44.02 16.86
C SER A 19 -21.93 -44.34 18.36
N THR A 20 -22.66 -43.65 19.23
CA THR A 20 -22.63 -43.88 20.69
C THR A 20 -23.62 -44.96 21.15
N ALA A 21 -24.67 -45.24 20.36
CA ALA A 21 -25.73 -46.19 20.73
C ALA A 21 -25.32 -47.68 20.74
N GLY A 22 -24.12 -48.04 20.26
CA GLY A 22 -23.63 -49.43 20.22
C GLY A 22 -23.03 -49.95 21.53
N ALA A 23 -22.79 -49.09 22.53
CA ALA A 23 -22.01 -49.42 23.72
C ALA A 23 -22.87 -49.93 24.91
N VAL A 24 -23.80 -50.86 24.69
CA VAL A 24 -24.60 -51.49 25.75
C VAL A 24 -24.66 -53.01 25.59
N GLN A 25 -24.14 -53.71 26.61
CA GLN A 25 -24.21 -55.16 26.90
C GLN A 25 -23.20 -56.12 26.20
N THR A 26 -22.00 -56.21 26.79
CA THR A 26 -21.54 -57.48 27.40
C THR A 26 -20.73 -57.15 28.68
N PRO A 27 -21.03 -57.76 29.85
CA PRO A 27 -20.40 -57.37 31.12
C PRO A 27 -19.10 -58.15 31.40
N SER A 28 -18.03 -57.95 30.63
CA SER A 28 -16.72 -58.54 30.94
C SER A 28 -15.46 -57.84 30.37
N SER A 29 -15.58 -56.66 29.75
CA SER A 29 -14.41 -55.91 29.28
C SER A 29 -14.57 -54.40 29.47
N LEU A 30 -13.47 -53.73 29.88
CA LEU A 30 -13.38 -52.28 30.01
C LEU A 30 -13.79 -51.58 28.70
N PRO A 31 -14.53 -50.46 28.75
CA PRO A 31 -14.98 -49.77 27.55
C PRO A 31 -13.78 -49.11 26.84
N THR A 32 -13.38 -49.69 25.70
CA THR A 32 -12.49 -49.03 24.75
C THR A 32 -13.17 -47.78 24.18
N ALA A 33 -12.41 -46.69 24.03
CA ALA A 33 -12.91 -45.39 23.57
C ALA A 33 -13.79 -45.51 22.31
N SER A 34 -14.89 -44.74 22.25
CA SER A 34 -15.84 -44.79 21.14
C SER A 34 -15.18 -44.39 19.82
N THR A 35 -14.90 -45.37 18.97
CA THR A 35 -14.35 -45.17 17.64
C THR A 35 -15.41 -44.56 16.73
N LEU A 36 -15.46 -43.22 16.70
CA LEU A 36 -16.14 -42.48 15.66
C LEU A 36 -15.64 -43.00 14.29
N PRO A 37 -16.54 -43.22 13.30
CA PRO A 37 -16.14 -43.68 11.98
C PRO A 37 -15.19 -42.68 11.33
N GLN A 38 -14.16 -43.17 10.65
CA GLN A 38 -13.19 -42.33 9.94
C GLN A 38 -13.89 -41.57 8.80
N ARG A 39 -13.48 -40.31 8.58
CA ARG A 39 -13.93 -39.52 7.43
C ARG A 39 -13.40 -40.15 6.15
N VAL A 40 -14.30 -40.50 5.23
CA VAL A 40 -13.95 -40.97 3.88
C VAL A 40 -14.16 -39.85 2.87
N SER A 41 -13.35 -39.84 1.80
CA SER A 41 -13.55 -38.91 0.70
C SER A 41 -14.81 -39.26 -0.08
N LEU A 42 -15.68 -38.28 -0.29
CA LEU A 42 -16.92 -38.41 -1.08
C LEU A 42 -16.87 -37.43 -2.25
N PRO A 43 -17.60 -37.69 -3.36
CA PRO A 43 -17.77 -36.70 -4.42
C PRO A 43 -18.34 -35.38 -3.87
N THR A 44 -17.85 -34.26 -4.39
CA THR A 44 -18.37 -32.93 -4.04
C THR A 44 -19.80 -32.75 -4.54
N TYR A 45 -20.55 -31.84 -3.91
CA TYR A 45 -21.86 -31.44 -4.43
C TYR A 45 -21.78 -30.97 -5.89
N PRO A 46 -22.75 -31.32 -6.75
CA PRO A 46 -22.84 -30.75 -8.09
C PRO A 46 -23.28 -29.28 -7.99
N PHE A 47 -22.34 -28.36 -8.20
CA PHE A 47 -22.65 -26.94 -8.32
C PHE A 47 -23.38 -26.66 -9.64
N ALA A 48 -24.43 -25.83 -9.60
CA ALA A 48 -25.08 -25.31 -10.79
C ALA A 48 -24.07 -24.49 -11.61
N ARG A 49 -24.03 -24.71 -12.92
CA ARG A 49 -23.12 -24.02 -13.85
C ARG A 49 -23.92 -23.11 -14.77
N GLU A 50 -24.24 -21.92 -14.27
CA GLU A 50 -24.92 -20.87 -15.00
C GLU A 50 -23.95 -19.75 -15.38
N SER A 51 -24.21 -19.10 -16.51
CA SER A 51 -23.33 -18.06 -17.07
C SER A 51 -23.78 -16.68 -16.64
N TYR A 52 -23.02 -16.04 -15.75
CA TYR A 52 -23.28 -14.69 -15.22
C TYR A 52 -22.34 -13.61 -15.81
N TRP A 53 -21.93 -13.75 -17.07
CA TRP A 53 -21.19 -12.70 -17.78
C TRP A 53 -22.05 -11.45 -18.01
N ILE A 54 -21.43 -10.27 -17.98
CA ILE A 54 -22.08 -9.04 -18.45
C ILE A 54 -22.43 -9.24 -19.92
N PRO A 55 -23.71 -9.15 -20.33
CA PRO A 55 -24.11 -9.50 -21.69
C PRO A 55 -23.51 -8.53 -22.69
N VAL A 56 -22.72 -9.05 -23.62
CA VAL A 56 -22.20 -8.31 -24.78
C VAL A 56 -23.40 -7.82 -25.59
N ARG A 57 -23.66 -6.50 -25.56
CA ARG A 57 -24.66 -5.88 -26.42
C ARG A 57 -24.12 -5.81 -27.84
N HIS A 58 -24.28 -6.89 -28.60
CA HIS A 58 -24.18 -6.82 -30.05
C HIS A 58 -25.20 -5.80 -30.55
N SER A 59 -24.71 -4.76 -31.21
CA SER A 59 -25.53 -3.67 -31.76
C SER A 59 -26.18 -4.10 -33.06
N GLU A 60 -27.03 -5.12 -33.01
CA GLU A 60 -27.94 -5.42 -34.11
C GLU A 60 -29.16 -4.49 -34.04
N SER A 61 -29.45 -3.84 -35.16
CA SER A 61 -30.59 -2.93 -35.31
C SER A 61 -31.91 -3.70 -35.37
N GLY A 62 -32.39 -4.15 -34.21
CA GLY A 62 -33.69 -4.79 -34.02
C GLY A 62 -34.62 -3.94 -33.15
N SER A 63 -35.89 -3.83 -33.55
CA SER A 63 -36.92 -3.06 -32.83
C SER A 63 -37.09 -3.53 -31.38
N ARG A 64 -36.98 -2.59 -30.42
CA ARG A 64 -37.31 -2.83 -29.01
C ARG A 64 -38.81 -3.11 -28.84
N GLU A 65 -39.18 -4.37 -28.61
CA GLU A 65 -40.29 -4.65 -27.72
C GLU A 65 -39.79 -4.52 -26.26
N VAL A 66 -40.52 -3.75 -25.46
CA VAL A 66 -40.25 -3.61 -24.03
C VAL A 66 -40.85 -4.83 -23.32
N PRO A 67 -40.10 -5.58 -22.51
CA PRO A 67 -40.68 -6.67 -21.72
C PRO A 67 -41.72 -6.09 -20.76
N THR A 68 -43.00 -6.42 -20.99
CA THR A 68 -44.08 -6.06 -20.08
C THR A 68 -43.95 -6.87 -18.80
N VAL A 69 -43.79 -6.17 -17.67
CA VAL A 69 -43.87 -6.78 -16.34
C VAL A 69 -45.24 -7.45 -16.22
N PRO A 70 -45.32 -8.76 -15.89
CA PRO A 70 -46.62 -9.42 -15.73
C PRO A 70 -47.34 -8.81 -14.53
N ALA A 71 -48.49 -8.19 -14.78
CA ALA A 71 -49.32 -7.62 -13.74
C ALA A 71 -49.80 -8.72 -12.79
N LEU A 72 -49.56 -8.53 -11.48
CA LEU A 72 -50.09 -9.39 -10.43
C LEU A 72 -51.63 -9.39 -10.50
N SER A 73 -52.19 -10.53 -10.91
CA SER A 73 -53.63 -10.70 -11.09
C SER A 73 -54.35 -10.74 -9.74
N GLN A 74 -55.35 -9.87 -9.57
CA GLN A 74 -56.21 -9.86 -8.39
C GLN A 74 -57.20 -11.04 -8.42
N SER A 75 -56.96 -12.04 -7.58
CA SER A 75 -57.99 -12.89 -6.94
C SER A 75 -57.32 -13.67 -5.80
N SER A 76 -57.98 -14.03 -4.70
CA SER A 76 -59.41 -14.08 -4.39
C SER A 76 -59.67 -13.75 -2.90
N GLN A 77 -60.91 -13.45 -2.55
CA GLN A 77 -61.32 -13.20 -1.16
C GLN A 77 -61.24 -14.49 -0.33
N ALA A 78 -60.51 -14.46 0.79
CA ALA A 78 -60.57 -15.50 1.82
C ALA A 78 -61.42 -15.02 3.01
N GLN A 79 -62.31 -15.90 3.47
CA GLN A 79 -63.24 -15.63 4.58
C GLN A 79 -62.56 -15.82 5.94
N ASN A 80 -63.06 -15.10 6.94
CA ASN A 80 -62.79 -15.32 8.37
C ASN A 80 -64.11 -15.80 9.03
N PRO A 81 -64.10 -16.42 10.23
CA PRO A 81 -63.01 -17.12 10.94
C PRO A 81 -63.48 -18.49 11.55
N LEU A 82 -62.72 -19.02 12.53
CA LEU A 82 -63.05 -20.09 13.52
C LEU A 82 -62.67 -21.54 13.16
N HIS A 83 -61.63 -22.09 13.81
CA HIS A 83 -61.77 -22.82 15.09
C HIS A 83 -60.40 -23.33 15.58
N LEU A 84 -59.94 -22.87 16.75
CA LEU A 84 -58.89 -23.55 17.52
C LEU A 84 -59.57 -24.32 18.65
N SER A 85 -59.32 -25.62 18.74
CA SER A 85 -59.84 -26.49 19.79
C SER A 85 -58.91 -26.49 21.00
N ASP A 86 -59.47 -26.28 22.19
CA ASP A 86 -58.75 -26.37 23.46
C ASP A 86 -58.04 -27.71 23.67
N GLN A 87 -56.78 -27.65 24.12
CA GLN A 87 -56.31 -28.45 25.26
C GLN A 87 -55.32 -27.62 26.08
N ARG A 88 -55.77 -27.16 27.27
CA ARG A 88 -54.91 -26.63 28.32
C ARG A 88 -54.62 -27.74 29.34
N SER A 89 -53.35 -27.90 29.71
CA SER A 89 -52.96 -28.58 30.95
C SER A 89 -52.21 -27.60 31.84
N HIS A 90 -52.74 -27.34 33.04
CA HIS A 90 -52.09 -26.48 34.03
C HIS A 90 -50.80 -27.11 34.57
N ALA A 91 -49.76 -26.29 34.70
CA ALA A 91 -48.70 -26.45 35.69
C ALA A 91 -48.20 -25.05 36.07
N ASP A 92 -48.00 -24.81 37.36
CA ASP A 92 -47.67 -23.49 37.91
C ASP A 92 -46.32 -23.59 38.66
N VAL A 93 -45.23 -23.37 37.92
CA VAL A 93 -43.85 -23.21 38.44
C VAL A 93 -43.08 -22.39 37.41
N THR A 94 -42.83 -21.10 37.65
CA THR A 94 -42.03 -20.25 36.75
C THR A 94 -40.59 -20.76 36.61
N LYS A 95 -40.33 -21.51 35.55
CA LYS A 95 -38.98 -21.96 35.18
C LYS A 95 -38.31 -20.92 34.27
N PRO A 96 -36.98 -20.74 34.34
CA PRO A 96 -36.25 -19.92 33.37
C PRO A 96 -36.54 -20.29 31.91
N ASP A 97 -36.77 -21.58 31.65
CA ASP A 97 -37.14 -22.12 30.34
C ASP A 97 -38.45 -21.55 29.78
N GLU A 98 -39.42 -21.20 30.64
CA GLU A 98 -40.73 -20.67 30.23
C GLU A 98 -40.63 -19.18 29.85
N ILE A 99 -39.82 -18.41 30.58
CA ILE A 99 -39.53 -17.01 30.24
C ILE A 99 -38.68 -16.95 28.96
N LEU A 100 -37.73 -17.87 28.79
CA LEU A 100 -36.97 -18.00 27.54
C LEU A 100 -37.87 -18.37 26.35
N ALA A 101 -38.80 -19.32 26.52
CA ALA A 101 -39.76 -19.69 25.49
C ALA A 101 -40.70 -18.53 25.11
N PHE A 102 -41.11 -17.72 26.10
CA PHE A 102 -41.83 -16.47 25.88
C PHE A 102 -40.99 -15.43 25.15
N ALA A 103 -39.74 -15.20 25.55
CA ALA A 103 -38.82 -14.27 24.90
C ALA A 103 -38.61 -14.63 23.42
N ILE A 104 -38.41 -15.92 23.11
CA ILE A 104 -38.34 -16.42 21.73
C ILE A 104 -39.64 -16.12 20.97
N SER A 105 -40.81 -16.42 21.55
CA SER A 105 -42.11 -16.18 20.89
C SER A 105 -42.41 -14.69 20.69
N TYR A 106 -41.99 -13.85 21.63
CA TYR A 106 -42.12 -12.40 21.58
C TYR A 106 -41.26 -11.82 20.44
N LEU A 107 -39.99 -12.24 20.35
CA LEU A 107 -39.08 -11.84 19.27
C LEU A 107 -39.56 -12.37 17.90
N VAL A 108 -40.08 -13.60 17.80
CA VAL A 108 -40.71 -14.12 16.57
C VAL A 108 -41.82 -13.18 16.08
N ASN A 109 -42.68 -12.67 16.97
CA ASN A 109 -43.78 -11.78 16.59
C ASN A 109 -43.30 -10.39 16.12
N ILE A 110 -42.26 -9.83 16.77
CA ILE A 110 -41.64 -8.57 16.33
C ILE A 110 -40.99 -8.77 14.94
N LEU A 111 -40.21 -9.82 14.75
CA LEU A 111 -39.55 -10.15 13.49
C LEU A 111 -40.55 -10.45 12.36
N SER A 112 -41.63 -11.17 12.66
CA SER A 112 -42.74 -11.40 11.72
C SER A 112 -43.35 -10.08 11.24
N THR A 113 -43.49 -9.10 12.15
CA THR A 113 -44.01 -7.76 11.83
C THR A 113 -43.04 -6.95 10.97
N VAL A 114 -41.73 -7.00 11.25
CA VAL A 114 -40.68 -6.32 10.44
C VAL A 114 -40.58 -6.92 9.03
N LEU A 115 -40.49 -8.25 8.96
CA LEU A 115 -40.14 -8.99 7.75
C LEU A 115 -41.35 -9.32 6.88
N LYS A 116 -42.58 -9.20 7.43
CA LYS A 116 -43.83 -9.65 6.80
C LYS A 116 -43.83 -11.15 6.45
N ILE A 117 -43.06 -11.93 7.20
CA ILE A 117 -42.98 -13.40 7.13
C ILE A 117 -43.92 -13.97 8.20
N SER A 118 -44.69 -15.03 7.91
CA SER A 118 -45.54 -15.69 8.92
C SER A 118 -44.68 -16.19 10.10
N PRO A 119 -45.11 -16.08 11.37
CA PRO A 119 -44.41 -16.64 12.53
C PRO A 119 -44.03 -18.11 12.36
N GLU A 120 -44.82 -18.88 11.59
CA GLU A 120 -44.62 -20.31 11.32
C GLU A 120 -43.45 -20.60 10.36
N LYS A 121 -42.97 -19.58 9.63
CA LYS A 121 -41.85 -19.67 8.68
C LYS A 121 -40.54 -19.11 9.26
N LEU A 122 -40.57 -18.59 10.47
CA LEU A 122 -39.38 -18.14 11.19
C LEU A 122 -38.87 -19.29 12.05
N ASP A 123 -37.78 -19.92 11.59
CA ASP A 123 -36.98 -20.82 12.41
C ASP A 123 -36.27 -19.99 13.50
N ARG A 124 -36.12 -20.61 14.66
CA ARG A 124 -35.55 -20.01 15.86
C ARG A 124 -34.03 -20.11 15.88
N GLU A 125 -33.47 -21.05 15.13
CA GLU A 125 -32.04 -21.37 15.06
C GLU A 125 -31.38 -20.98 13.73
N ALA A 126 -32.17 -20.64 12.69
CA ALA A 126 -31.65 -20.11 11.44
C ALA A 126 -31.06 -18.69 11.62
N GLY A 127 -30.06 -18.37 10.79
CA GLY A 127 -29.44 -17.05 10.79
C GLY A 127 -30.43 -15.96 10.38
N PHE A 128 -30.41 -14.83 11.07
CA PHE A 128 -31.17 -13.65 10.69
C PHE A 128 -30.89 -13.18 9.24
N ASP A 129 -29.70 -13.45 8.73
CA ASP A 129 -29.31 -13.17 7.35
C ASP A 129 -30.01 -14.06 6.31
N GLU A 130 -30.44 -15.28 6.68
CA GLU A 130 -31.26 -16.16 5.83
C GLU A 130 -32.64 -15.57 5.55
N TYR A 131 -33.11 -14.66 6.41
CA TYR A 131 -34.36 -13.91 6.24
C TYR A 131 -34.19 -12.58 5.51
N GLY A 132 -32.98 -12.26 5.02
CA GLY A 132 -32.70 -11.01 4.30
C GLY A 132 -32.76 -9.77 5.17
N LEU A 133 -32.39 -9.88 6.46
CA LEU A 133 -32.25 -8.73 7.36
C LEU A 133 -31.09 -7.80 6.92
N ASP A 134 -31.45 -6.75 6.18
CA ASP A 134 -30.55 -5.66 5.81
C ASP A 134 -30.45 -4.57 6.90
N SER A 135 -29.53 -3.62 6.71
CA SER A 135 -29.31 -2.51 7.66
C SER A 135 -30.53 -1.60 7.89
N ILE A 136 -31.49 -1.54 6.96
CA ILE A 136 -32.71 -0.74 7.09
C ILE A 136 -33.74 -1.49 7.95
N LEU A 137 -33.86 -2.80 7.75
CA LEU A 137 -34.71 -3.68 8.56
C LEU A 137 -34.14 -3.84 9.98
N ILE A 138 -32.82 -3.96 10.14
CA ILE A 138 -32.14 -3.96 11.45
C ILE A 138 -32.38 -2.63 12.18
N ALA A 139 -32.28 -1.47 11.53
CA ALA A 139 -32.57 -0.19 12.16
C ALA A 139 -34.02 -0.08 12.65
N ARG A 140 -35.00 -0.58 11.87
CA ARG A 140 -36.42 -0.62 12.28
C ARG A 140 -36.67 -1.59 13.44
N LEU A 141 -36.01 -2.75 13.42
CA LEU A 141 -36.07 -3.75 14.47
C LEU A 141 -35.48 -3.20 15.78
N HIS A 142 -34.33 -2.51 15.69
CA HIS A 142 -33.68 -1.80 16.79
C HIS A 142 -34.61 -0.76 17.41
N THR A 143 -35.21 0.14 16.63
CA THR A 143 -36.18 1.14 17.15
C THR A 143 -37.40 0.51 17.84
N MET A 144 -37.94 -0.60 17.32
CA MET A 144 -39.08 -1.27 17.96
C MET A 144 -38.71 -2.02 19.25
N ILE A 145 -37.48 -2.55 19.33
CA ILE A 145 -36.99 -3.20 20.55
C ILE A 145 -36.57 -2.16 21.60
N GLU A 146 -35.98 -1.02 21.21
CA GLU A 146 -35.69 0.09 22.12
C GLU A 146 -36.95 0.67 22.78
N GLY A 147 -38.04 0.77 22.02
CA GLY A 147 -39.35 1.22 22.54
C GLY A 147 -39.96 0.31 23.61
N VAL A 148 -39.39 -0.87 23.84
CA VAL A 148 -39.86 -1.87 24.82
C VAL A 148 -38.81 -2.12 25.91
N PHE A 149 -37.54 -2.25 25.55
CA PHE A 149 -36.45 -2.66 26.45
C PHE A 149 -35.55 -1.51 26.93
N GLY A 150 -35.80 -0.28 26.48
CA GLY A 150 -34.92 0.87 26.68
C GLY A 150 -33.75 0.86 25.69
N THR A 151 -32.82 1.79 25.84
CA THR A 151 -31.65 1.91 24.95
C THR A 151 -30.87 0.59 24.90
N ILE A 152 -30.68 0.05 23.70
CA ILE A 152 -29.90 -1.18 23.46
C ILE A 152 -28.76 -0.88 22.49
N PRO A 153 -27.57 -1.51 22.64
CA PRO A 153 -26.48 -1.32 21.68
C PRO A 153 -26.94 -1.65 20.26
N SER A 154 -26.67 -0.74 19.30
CA SER A 154 -27.00 -0.95 17.88
C SER A 154 -26.29 -2.17 17.29
N THR A 155 -25.21 -2.61 17.92
CA THR A 155 -24.41 -3.80 17.61
C THR A 155 -25.07 -5.13 18.00
N THR A 156 -26.14 -5.12 18.82
CA THR A 156 -26.77 -6.33 19.38
C THR A 156 -27.15 -7.37 18.31
N PHE A 157 -27.80 -6.94 17.21
CA PHE A 157 -28.22 -7.86 16.14
C PHE A 157 -27.05 -8.44 15.33
N PHE A 158 -25.87 -7.82 15.39
CA PHE A 158 -24.65 -8.32 14.75
C PHE A 158 -23.91 -9.35 15.63
N GLN A 159 -24.08 -9.25 16.96
CA GLN A 159 -23.54 -10.20 17.93
C GLN A 159 -24.39 -11.48 18.03
N TYR A 160 -25.71 -11.35 18.13
CA TYR A 160 -26.64 -12.47 18.31
C TYR A 160 -27.35 -12.81 17.01
N LYS A 161 -26.95 -13.91 16.37
CA LYS A 161 -27.26 -14.18 14.94
C LYS A 161 -28.61 -14.85 14.68
N CYS A 162 -29.29 -15.37 15.71
CA CYS A 162 -30.61 -15.98 15.56
C CYS A 162 -31.56 -15.56 16.71
N ILE A 163 -32.86 -15.88 16.56
CA ILE A 163 -33.90 -15.56 17.55
C ILE A 163 -33.56 -16.14 18.92
N LYS A 164 -33.06 -17.37 18.95
CA LYS A 164 -32.68 -18.07 20.17
C LYS A 164 -31.56 -17.35 20.90
N ASP A 165 -30.48 -16.96 20.22
CA ASP A 165 -29.34 -16.26 20.85
C ASP A 165 -29.76 -14.89 21.39
N LEU A 166 -30.56 -14.16 20.61
CA LEU A 166 -31.08 -12.84 20.98
C LEU A 166 -32.00 -12.94 22.21
N ALA A 167 -32.81 -14.00 22.32
CA ALA A 167 -33.64 -14.25 23.50
C ALA A 167 -32.81 -14.52 24.76
N HIS A 168 -31.68 -15.22 24.66
CA HIS A 168 -30.77 -15.42 25.80
C HIS A 168 -30.09 -14.12 26.22
N TYR A 169 -29.70 -13.25 25.27
CA TYR A 169 -29.19 -11.92 25.57
C TYR A 169 -30.19 -11.09 26.36
N PHE A 170 -31.43 -10.96 25.88
CA PHE A 170 -32.46 -10.20 26.59
C PHE A 170 -32.81 -10.80 27.95
N LEU A 171 -32.79 -12.13 28.09
CA LEU A 171 -33.02 -12.79 29.39
C LEU A 171 -31.90 -12.50 30.40
N LYS A 172 -30.65 -12.32 29.93
CA LYS A 172 -29.48 -12.03 30.75
C LYS A 172 -29.36 -10.56 31.14
N GLU A 173 -29.48 -9.65 30.18
CA GLU A 173 -29.23 -8.21 30.38
C GLU A 173 -30.50 -7.39 30.69
N HIS A 174 -31.68 -7.85 30.23
CA HIS A 174 -32.98 -7.17 30.40
C HIS A 174 -34.04 -8.08 31.08
N GLY A 175 -33.58 -9.01 31.92
CA GLY A 175 -34.43 -10.05 32.51
C GLY A 175 -35.64 -9.52 33.28
N GLU A 176 -35.51 -8.40 33.99
CA GLU A 176 -36.63 -7.78 34.72
C GLU A 176 -37.74 -7.25 33.80
N THR A 177 -37.36 -6.66 32.66
CA THR A 177 -38.30 -6.19 31.64
C THR A 177 -38.99 -7.36 30.95
N LEU A 178 -38.24 -8.41 30.58
CA LEU A 178 -38.81 -9.65 30.04
C LEU A 178 -39.78 -10.33 31.02
N HIS A 179 -39.43 -10.38 32.31
CA HIS A 179 -40.28 -10.92 33.36
C HIS A 179 -41.57 -10.10 33.53
N THR A 180 -41.47 -8.77 33.42
CA THR A 180 -42.64 -7.88 33.45
C THR A 180 -43.57 -8.10 32.25
N LEU A 181 -43.03 -8.23 31.04
CA LEU A 181 -43.78 -8.55 29.83
C LEU A 181 -44.42 -9.95 29.89
N PHE A 182 -43.71 -10.94 30.43
CA PHE A 182 -44.22 -12.29 30.64
C PHE A 182 -45.42 -12.31 31.59
N LEU A 183 -45.34 -11.57 32.70
CA LEU A 183 -46.46 -11.42 33.64
C LEU A 183 -47.65 -10.69 33.01
N GLN A 184 -47.42 -9.62 32.24
CA GLN A 184 -48.49 -8.88 31.54
C GLN A 184 -49.19 -9.74 30.48
N ALA A 185 -48.45 -10.53 29.72
CA ALA A 185 -49.00 -11.41 28.68
C ALA A 185 -49.80 -12.61 29.24
N ASN A 186 -49.52 -13.03 30.49
CA ASN A 186 -50.15 -14.18 31.13
C ASN A 186 -51.19 -13.83 32.21
N GLN A 187 -51.56 -12.56 32.38
CA GLN A 187 -52.62 -12.17 33.33
C GLN A 187 -54.04 -12.42 32.79
N PRO A 188 -54.93 -13.11 33.55
CA PRO A 188 -56.36 -13.13 33.26
C PRO A 188 -57.02 -11.80 33.71
N ALA A 189 -58.03 -11.35 32.99
CA ALA A 189 -58.69 -10.07 33.26
C ALA A 189 -59.57 -10.09 34.54
N ASN A 190 -59.27 -9.16 35.44
CA ASN A 190 -60.07 -8.65 36.58
C ASN A 190 -60.48 -9.59 37.72
N ALA A 191 -59.84 -9.39 38.88
CA ALA A 191 -60.51 -9.17 40.17
C ALA A 191 -59.62 -8.29 41.09
N VAL A 192 -60.23 -7.56 42.03
CA VAL A 192 -59.58 -6.53 42.87
C VAL A 192 -59.67 -6.90 44.37
N GLU A 193 -58.68 -6.40 45.13
CA GLU A 193 -58.70 -6.10 46.59
C GLU A 193 -58.17 -7.11 47.65
N ALA A 194 -57.19 -6.58 48.43
CA ALA A 194 -57.10 -6.57 49.91
C ALA A 194 -56.17 -7.53 50.71
N TRP A 195 -55.10 -6.94 51.28
CA TRP A 195 -54.48 -7.18 52.62
C TRP A 195 -53.71 -8.53 52.82
N SER A 196 -52.70 -8.70 53.69
CA SER A 196 -51.90 -7.82 54.58
C SER A 196 -50.51 -8.45 54.90
N GLU A 197 -49.57 -7.63 55.37
CA GLU A 197 -48.31 -7.88 56.12
C GLU A 197 -47.78 -9.32 56.42
N ALA A 198 -46.48 -9.56 56.18
CA ALA A 198 -45.43 -9.75 57.22
C ALA A 198 -44.10 -10.38 56.68
N SER A 199 -42.95 -9.94 57.23
CA SER A 199 -41.59 -10.53 57.07
C SER A 199 -41.21 -11.36 58.32
N PRO A 200 -39.96 -11.86 58.57
CA PRO A 200 -38.69 -11.86 57.80
C PRO A 200 -37.87 -13.20 57.89
N LEU A 201 -36.56 -13.16 57.52
CA LEU A 201 -35.47 -14.14 57.84
C LEU A 201 -35.47 -15.48 57.03
N SER A 202 -34.35 -16.13 56.66
CA SER A 202 -32.92 -15.87 56.92
C SER A 202 -31.97 -16.60 55.92
N THR A 203 -30.91 -15.88 55.52
CA THR A 203 -29.47 -16.26 55.29
C THR A 203 -28.97 -17.59 54.65
N HIS A 204 -27.80 -17.45 53.98
CA HIS A 204 -26.78 -18.48 53.64
C HIS A 204 -27.09 -19.42 52.45
N LEU A 205 -26.13 -19.80 51.57
CA LEU A 205 -24.69 -19.53 51.46
C LEU A 205 -24.24 -19.80 49.99
N PHE A 206 -23.22 -19.10 49.49
CA PHE A 206 -22.47 -19.57 48.31
C PHE A 206 -21.73 -20.89 48.63
N PRO A 207 -21.41 -21.70 47.62
CA PRO A 207 -19.99 -21.98 47.44
C PRO A 207 -19.51 -21.77 46.01
N SER A 208 -18.38 -21.09 45.92
CA SER A 208 -17.55 -20.95 44.73
C SER A 208 -16.58 -22.11 44.56
N SER A 209 -15.98 -22.16 43.37
CA SER A 209 -14.63 -22.65 43.05
C SER A 209 -14.47 -24.01 42.35
N PRO A 210 -13.53 -24.08 41.37
CA PRO A 210 -13.31 -25.25 40.51
C PRO A 210 -12.31 -26.24 41.12
N ARG A 211 -12.15 -27.41 40.49
CA ARG A 211 -10.99 -28.30 40.72
C ARG A 211 -10.38 -28.81 39.41
N ARG A 212 -9.07 -28.58 39.29
CA ARG A 212 -8.15 -29.33 38.42
C ARG A 212 -7.90 -30.73 39.02
N CYS A 213 -7.44 -31.67 38.20
CA CYS A 213 -6.15 -32.37 38.38
C CYS A 213 -5.78 -33.17 37.10
N ALA A 214 -4.47 -33.35 36.88
CA ALA A 214 -3.84 -34.21 35.87
C ALA A 214 -3.67 -35.64 36.45
N GLU A 215 -2.91 -36.62 35.95
CA GLU A 215 -2.02 -36.85 34.79
C GLU A 215 -2.53 -38.12 34.02
N ASP A 216 -1.95 -38.74 32.98
CA ASP A 216 -0.67 -38.69 32.23
C ASP A 216 -0.95 -39.24 30.79
N GLY A 217 -0.05 -39.38 29.79
CA GLY A 217 1.37 -39.04 29.61
C GLY A 217 1.91 -39.57 28.27
N LEU A 218 2.77 -38.80 27.57
CA LEU A 218 3.83 -39.27 26.64
C LEU A 218 4.52 -38.07 25.98
N THR A 219 5.78 -37.83 26.34
CA THR A 219 6.64 -36.75 25.81
C THR A 219 7.24 -37.07 24.43
N PRO A 220 7.63 -36.05 23.66
CA PRO A 220 9.08 -35.78 23.57
C PRO A 220 9.48 -34.47 24.23
N SER A 221 10.47 -34.52 25.12
CA SER A 221 11.04 -33.33 25.74
C SER A 221 11.99 -32.62 24.77
N ARG A 222 11.54 -31.50 24.22
CA ARG A 222 12.42 -30.36 23.94
C ARG A 222 11.90 -29.23 24.79
N SER A 223 12.67 -28.80 25.79
CA SER A 223 12.28 -27.70 26.66
C SER A 223 12.16 -26.42 25.82
N LEU A 224 10.93 -26.08 25.43
CA LEU A 224 10.58 -24.75 25.00
C LEU A 224 10.76 -23.85 26.22
N ARG A 225 11.97 -23.29 26.36
CA ARG A 225 12.07 -21.99 27.01
C ARG A 225 11.11 -21.08 26.25
N SER A 226 10.21 -20.41 26.96
CA SER A 226 9.59 -19.20 26.41
C SER A 226 10.75 -18.33 25.91
N PRO A 227 10.81 -17.99 24.60
CA PRO A 227 11.88 -17.16 24.09
C PRO A 227 11.92 -15.84 24.84
N ASP A 228 13.12 -15.26 24.94
CA ASP A 228 13.30 -13.97 25.60
C ASP A 228 12.41 -12.92 24.90
N PRO A 229 11.71 -12.02 25.61
CA PRO A 229 11.00 -10.91 24.97
C PRO A 229 11.86 -10.15 23.96
N LEU A 230 13.16 -9.99 24.23
CA LEU A 230 14.14 -9.37 23.32
C LEU A 230 14.39 -10.15 22.01
N GLU A 231 14.04 -11.45 21.97
CA GLU A 231 14.08 -12.30 20.77
C GLU A 231 12.74 -12.31 19.99
N GLN A 232 11.65 -11.77 20.54
CA GLN A 232 10.34 -11.69 19.88
C GLN A 232 9.93 -10.28 19.44
N ASP A 233 10.43 -9.26 20.12
CA ASP A 233 10.20 -7.85 19.82
C ASP A 233 10.86 -7.45 18.48
N ILE A 234 10.13 -6.66 17.67
CA ILE A 234 10.61 -6.15 16.38
C ILE A 234 10.75 -4.63 16.45
N ALA A 235 11.96 -4.12 16.22
CA ALA A 235 12.24 -2.69 16.12
C ALA A 235 11.84 -2.12 14.75
N ILE A 236 11.25 -0.92 14.77
CA ILE A 236 11.15 -0.05 13.58
C ILE A 236 12.44 0.78 13.56
N ILE A 237 13.34 0.48 12.60
CA ILE A 237 14.66 1.12 12.50
C ILE A 237 14.77 2.19 11.41
N GLY A 238 13.80 2.22 10.48
CA GLY A 238 13.66 3.28 9.49
C GLY A 238 12.19 3.47 9.13
N ILE A 239 11.82 4.69 8.74
CA ILE A 239 10.46 5.05 8.35
C ILE A 239 10.46 6.12 7.27
N SER A 240 9.63 5.95 6.25
CA SER A 240 9.42 6.95 5.21
C SER A 240 7.97 6.93 4.73
N GLY A 241 7.49 8.06 4.22
CA GLY A 241 6.17 8.15 3.62
C GLY A 241 5.81 9.55 3.13
N GLN A 242 4.87 9.59 2.19
CA GLN A 242 4.27 10.81 1.67
C GLN A 242 2.76 10.73 1.84
N TYR A 243 2.16 11.82 2.30
CA TYR A 243 0.76 11.89 2.70
C TYR A 243 0.11 13.18 2.17
N PRO A 244 -1.23 13.30 2.17
CA PRO A 244 -1.92 14.46 1.61
C PRO A 244 -1.43 15.78 2.22
N GLN A 245 -1.08 16.72 1.34
CA GLN A 245 -0.40 17.98 1.66
C GLN A 245 0.91 17.86 2.46
N SER A 246 1.61 16.72 2.39
CA SER A 246 2.85 16.42 3.12
C SER A 246 3.84 15.61 2.25
N THR A 247 4.88 16.26 1.75
CA THR A 247 5.97 15.62 0.96
C THR A 247 6.96 14.81 1.79
N ASP A 248 6.90 14.96 3.11
CA ASP A 248 7.87 14.47 4.08
C ASP A 248 7.22 14.37 5.47
N LEU A 249 7.88 13.63 6.37
CA LEU A 249 7.34 13.32 7.71
C LEU A 249 7.35 14.53 8.67
N ASP A 250 8.22 15.51 8.47
CA ASP A 250 8.24 16.76 9.24
C ASP A 250 7.00 17.60 8.91
N THR A 251 6.68 17.78 7.62
CA THR A 251 5.47 18.45 7.14
C THR A 251 4.21 17.69 7.55
N PHE A 252 4.26 16.35 7.52
CA PHE A 252 3.16 15.52 8.02
C PHE A 252 2.93 15.72 9.53
N TRP A 253 3.99 15.70 10.34
CA TRP A 253 3.89 16.02 11.76
C TRP A 253 3.30 17.41 12.00
N ASN A 254 3.78 18.44 11.29
CA ASN A 254 3.27 19.81 11.44
C ASN A 254 1.78 19.92 11.09
N ASN A 255 1.32 19.20 10.06
CA ASN A 255 -0.09 19.13 9.69
C ASN A 255 -0.93 18.41 10.76
N LEU A 256 -0.42 17.33 11.37
CA LEU A 256 -1.07 16.62 12.47
C LEU A 256 -1.12 17.45 13.77
N GLU A 257 0.00 18.04 14.17
CA GLU A 257 0.14 18.86 15.38
C GLU A 257 -0.78 20.09 15.36
N SER A 258 -0.94 20.71 14.18
CA SER A 258 -1.86 21.84 13.98
C SER A 258 -3.33 21.44 13.79
N GLY A 259 -3.67 20.14 13.76
CA GLY A 259 -5.03 19.67 13.54
C GLY A 259 -5.57 20.02 12.15
N LYS A 260 -4.72 19.97 11.12
CA LYS A 260 -5.08 20.37 9.76
C LYS A 260 -5.95 19.32 9.07
N ASP A 261 -6.97 19.81 8.38
CA ASP A 261 -7.72 19.07 7.36
C ASP A 261 -6.98 19.16 6.02
N CYS A 262 -6.52 18.02 5.51
CA CYS A 262 -5.77 17.93 4.26
C CYS A 262 -6.65 17.63 3.03
N ILE A 263 -7.97 17.48 3.19
CA ILE A 263 -8.90 17.11 2.11
C ILE A 263 -9.18 18.30 1.19
N ILE A 264 -9.03 18.07 -0.12
CA ILE A 264 -9.29 19.03 -1.20
C ILE A 264 -10.25 18.43 -2.25
N GLU A 265 -10.69 19.22 -3.22
CA GLU A 265 -11.39 18.67 -4.39
C GLU A 265 -10.43 17.87 -5.29
N ILE A 266 -10.96 16.96 -6.11
CA ILE A 266 -10.18 16.24 -7.13
C ILE A 266 -9.39 17.25 -7.99
N PRO A 267 -8.04 17.20 -8.00
CA PRO A 267 -7.24 18.16 -8.75
C PRO A 267 -7.44 18.02 -10.26
N GLN A 268 -7.39 19.14 -10.98
CA GLN A 268 -7.67 19.19 -12.42
C GLN A 268 -6.63 18.39 -13.23
N GLU A 269 -5.40 18.27 -12.74
CA GLU A 269 -4.35 17.44 -13.33
C GLU A 269 -4.64 15.93 -13.28
N ARG A 270 -5.62 15.47 -12.48
CA ARG A 270 -6.02 14.06 -12.40
C ARG A 270 -7.08 13.73 -13.45
N TRP A 271 -8.22 14.40 -13.38
CA TRP A 271 -9.27 14.39 -14.41
C TRP A 271 -10.29 15.49 -14.16
N ASP A 272 -10.99 15.89 -15.23
CA ASP A 272 -12.17 16.75 -15.16
C ASP A 272 -13.34 15.98 -14.51
N TYR A 273 -13.50 16.15 -13.19
CA TYR A 273 -14.51 15.44 -12.41
C TYR A 273 -15.94 15.86 -12.74
N HIS A 274 -16.15 17.06 -13.31
CA HIS A 274 -17.49 17.58 -13.63
C HIS A 274 -18.23 16.73 -14.65
N ARG A 275 -17.50 15.96 -15.49
CA ARG A 275 -18.06 15.02 -16.47
C ARG A 275 -18.82 13.85 -15.84
N TYR A 276 -18.49 13.50 -14.59
CA TYR A 276 -19.02 12.33 -13.89
C TYR A 276 -19.89 12.72 -12.69
N TYR A 277 -19.75 13.95 -12.20
CA TYR A 277 -20.34 14.43 -10.95
C TYR A 277 -21.87 14.50 -11.00
N GLN A 278 -22.53 13.76 -10.11
CA GLN A 278 -23.99 13.63 -10.02
C GLN A 278 -24.44 13.82 -8.56
N PRO A 279 -24.56 15.07 -8.08
CA PRO A 279 -24.72 15.36 -6.65
C PRO A 279 -26.12 15.13 -6.08
N ASN A 280 -27.19 15.14 -6.89
CA ASN A 280 -28.56 15.26 -6.38
C ASN A 280 -29.49 14.09 -6.74
N ASN A 281 -30.19 13.59 -5.72
CA ASN A 281 -31.65 13.48 -5.76
C ASN A 281 -32.26 14.65 -4.95
N GLU A 282 -33.56 14.93 -5.08
CA GLU A 282 -34.22 16.15 -4.54
C GLU A 282 -34.15 16.29 -3.01
N THR A 283 -33.71 15.25 -2.30
CA THR A 283 -33.56 15.17 -0.84
C THR A 283 -32.13 15.35 -0.33
N GLY A 284 -31.15 15.61 -1.22
CA GLY A 284 -29.75 15.82 -0.82
C GLY A 284 -29.04 14.56 -0.28
N GLY A 285 -29.51 13.38 -0.68
CA GLY A 285 -28.91 12.10 -0.29
C GLY A 285 -27.90 11.60 -1.30
N LYS A 286 -27.19 10.52 -0.94
CA LYS A 286 -26.28 9.82 -1.85
C LYS A 286 -27.02 9.34 -3.11
N THR A 287 -26.38 9.46 -4.27
CA THR A 287 -26.97 9.14 -5.58
C THR A 287 -26.51 7.77 -6.10
N GLY A 288 -27.10 7.31 -7.21
CA GLY A 288 -26.62 6.14 -7.96
C GLY A 288 -25.46 6.45 -8.92
N GLY A 289 -24.88 7.65 -8.85
CA GLY A 289 -23.75 8.10 -9.66
C GLY A 289 -22.63 8.67 -8.79
N MET A 290 -21.64 9.35 -9.39
CA MET A 290 -20.50 9.89 -8.65
C MET A 290 -20.87 11.19 -7.90
N TYR A 291 -21.32 11.08 -6.65
CA TYR A 291 -21.65 12.25 -5.82
C TYR A 291 -20.47 12.80 -5.01
N CYS A 292 -19.37 12.05 -4.85
CA CYS A 292 -18.16 12.53 -4.16
C CYS A 292 -17.17 13.15 -5.14
N LYS A 293 -16.62 14.31 -4.77
CA LYS A 293 -15.58 15.05 -5.51
C LYS A 293 -14.37 15.44 -4.67
N TRP A 294 -14.25 14.87 -3.47
CA TRP A 294 -13.27 15.24 -2.45
C TRP A 294 -12.27 14.12 -2.21
N GLY A 295 -11.03 14.46 -1.85
CA GLY A 295 -10.01 13.48 -1.47
C GLY A 295 -8.80 14.10 -0.81
N GLY A 296 -8.03 13.26 -0.10
CA GLY A 296 -6.65 13.59 0.24
C GLY A 296 -5.74 13.20 -0.93
N PHE A 297 -5.04 14.15 -1.55
CA PHE A 297 -4.19 13.88 -2.72
C PHE A 297 -2.72 14.16 -2.45
N LEU A 298 -1.87 13.33 -3.06
CA LEU A 298 -0.44 13.61 -3.21
C LEU A 298 -0.22 14.58 -4.37
N ARG A 299 0.89 15.31 -4.32
CA ARG A 299 1.43 16.09 -5.44
C ARG A 299 2.43 15.23 -6.22
N ASP A 300 2.74 15.67 -7.43
CA ASP A 300 3.88 15.17 -8.22
C ASP A 300 3.90 13.64 -8.42
N ILE A 301 2.74 12.96 -8.39
CA ILE A 301 2.61 11.49 -8.47
C ILE A 301 3.08 10.90 -9.81
N ASP A 302 3.13 11.76 -10.81
CA ASP A 302 3.62 11.54 -12.16
C ASP A 302 5.14 11.68 -12.27
N THR A 303 5.80 12.21 -11.23
CA THR A 303 7.26 12.43 -11.24
C THR A 303 8.05 11.22 -10.76
N PHE A 304 9.26 11.05 -11.28
CA PHE A 304 10.18 9.96 -10.94
C PHE A 304 11.63 10.32 -11.30
N ASP A 305 12.58 9.53 -10.79
CA ASP A 305 14.02 9.63 -11.15
C ASP A 305 14.48 8.26 -11.67
N PRO A 306 14.21 7.92 -12.94
CA PRO A 306 14.46 6.57 -13.45
C PRO A 306 15.94 6.25 -13.59
N ALA A 307 16.79 7.26 -13.84
CA ALA A 307 18.25 7.11 -13.89
C ALA A 307 18.83 6.64 -12.55
N PHE A 308 18.28 7.13 -11.42
CA PHE A 308 18.63 6.63 -10.08
C PHE A 308 18.44 5.12 -9.94
N PHE A 309 17.41 4.58 -10.58
CA PHE A 309 16.97 3.19 -10.46
C PHE A 309 17.45 2.28 -11.58
N HIS A 310 18.24 2.78 -12.54
CA HIS A 310 18.60 2.09 -13.78
C HIS A 310 17.38 1.60 -14.58
N ILE A 311 16.37 2.46 -14.65
CA ILE A 311 15.13 2.27 -15.40
C ILE A 311 15.16 3.20 -16.62
N SER A 312 14.65 2.75 -17.76
CA SER A 312 14.59 3.61 -18.94
C SER A 312 13.46 4.64 -18.84
N PRO A 313 13.62 5.86 -19.39
CA PRO A 313 12.55 6.85 -19.48
C PRO A 313 11.27 6.31 -20.16
N LEU A 314 11.41 5.40 -21.13
CA LEU A 314 10.28 4.71 -21.77
C LEU A 314 9.54 3.79 -20.78
N GLU A 315 10.24 2.93 -20.05
CA GLU A 315 9.63 2.06 -19.06
C GLU A 315 8.92 2.86 -17.96
N ALA A 316 9.55 3.94 -17.47
CA ALA A 316 8.98 4.81 -16.45
C ALA A 316 7.61 5.42 -16.81
N ARG A 317 7.30 5.61 -18.11
CA ARG A 317 5.97 6.05 -18.58
C ARG A 317 4.91 4.95 -18.47
N PHE A 318 5.30 3.69 -18.65
CA PHE A 318 4.41 2.53 -18.55
C PHE A 318 4.24 2.02 -17.10
N MET A 319 5.24 2.23 -16.23
CA MET A 319 5.14 1.88 -14.80
C MET A 319 3.99 2.59 -14.09
N ASP A 320 3.23 1.83 -13.30
CA ASP A 320 2.24 2.37 -12.36
C ASP A 320 2.94 3.39 -11.43
N PRO A 321 2.43 4.63 -11.33
CA PRO A 321 2.84 5.60 -10.30
C PRO A 321 2.99 5.01 -8.89
N GLN A 322 2.20 3.99 -8.53
CA GLN A 322 2.29 3.30 -7.24
C GLN A 322 3.61 2.52 -7.07
N GLU A 323 4.11 1.89 -8.13
CA GLU A 323 5.41 1.20 -8.13
C GLU A 323 6.57 2.20 -7.99
N ARG A 324 6.49 3.31 -8.75
CA ARG A 324 7.48 4.40 -8.74
C ARG A 324 7.61 5.06 -7.36
N LEU A 325 6.48 5.46 -6.77
CA LEU A 325 6.45 6.09 -5.44
C LEU A 325 6.87 5.12 -4.32
N PHE A 326 6.49 3.83 -4.40
CA PHE A 326 6.89 2.86 -3.39
C PHE A 326 8.41 2.62 -3.42
N LEU A 327 9.00 2.52 -4.62
CA LEU A 327 10.45 2.35 -4.81
C LEU A 327 11.27 3.55 -4.25
N GLN A 328 10.84 4.78 -4.51
CA GLN A 328 11.42 5.98 -3.87
C GLN A 328 11.24 5.98 -2.35
N THR A 329 10.07 5.59 -1.86
CA THR A 329 9.77 5.55 -0.41
C THR A 329 10.62 4.51 0.33
N VAL A 330 10.82 3.33 -0.26
CA VAL A 330 11.69 2.29 0.32
C VAL A 330 13.16 2.71 0.30
N THR A 331 13.61 3.39 -0.76
CA THR A 331 14.96 3.97 -0.82
C THR A 331 15.19 4.94 0.34
N ALA A 332 14.26 5.90 0.50
CA ALA A 332 14.28 6.84 1.62
C ALA A 332 14.19 6.14 2.98
N CYS A 333 13.48 5.01 3.10
CA CYS A 333 13.38 4.23 4.33
C CYS A 333 14.71 3.53 4.71
N PHE A 334 15.45 2.98 3.73
CA PHE A 334 16.80 2.46 3.96
C PHE A 334 17.78 3.56 4.36
N GLU A 335 17.70 4.73 3.71
CA GLU A 335 18.55 5.88 4.05
C GLU A 335 18.22 6.48 5.43
N ASP A 336 16.94 6.55 5.83
CA ASP A 336 16.52 6.97 7.16
C ASP A 336 17.05 6.03 8.25
N ALA A 337 17.08 4.72 7.98
CA ALA A 337 17.72 3.72 8.85
C ALA A 337 19.27 3.76 8.83
N GLY A 338 19.88 4.51 7.91
CA GLY A 338 21.33 4.56 7.74
C GLY A 338 21.94 3.32 7.07
N TYR A 339 21.23 2.67 6.15
CA TYR A 339 21.73 1.53 5.37
C TYR A 339 21.90 1.86 3.88
N SER A 340 23.14 1.72 3.40
CA SER A 340 23.50 1.76 1.97
C SER A 340 23.37 0.37 1.32
N LYS A 341 23.26 0.27 -0.01
CA LYS A 341 23.31 -1.03 -0.72
C LYS A 341 24.57 -1.82 -0.36
N HIS A 342 25.70 -1.14 -0.20
CA HIS A 342 26.95 -1.76 0.28
C HIS A 342 26.84 -2.35 1.69
N LEU A 343 26.13 -1.69 2.63
CA LEU A 343 25.96 -2.20 4.00
C LEU A 343 24.94 -3.36 4.09
N LEU A 344 23.98 -3.41 3.17
CA LEU A 344 23.00 -4.50 3.09
C LEU A 344 23.56 -5.78 2.47
N ARG A 345 24.62 -5.68 1.64
CA ARG A 345 25.23 -6.79 0.89
C ARG A 345 25.67 -7.94 1.81
N ASP A 346 25.20 -9.14 1.52
CA ASP A 346 25.63 -10.35 2.21
C ASP A 346 26.82 -10.98 1.47
N GLU A 347 28.04 -10.76 1.97
CA GLU A 347 29.26 -11.34 1.40
C GLU A 347 29.32 -12.88 1.50
N SER A 348 28.43 -13.53 2.28
CA SER A 348 28.30 -14.99 2.30
C SER A 348 27.45 -15.54 1.14
N ALA A 349 26.62 -14.68 0.52
CA ALA A 349 25.95 -14.98 -0.73
C ALA A 349 26.89 -14.71 -1.92
N GLY A 350 27.07 -15.69 -2.82
CA GLY A 350 27.99 -15.57 -3.95
C GLY A 350 27.64 -14.47 -4.97
N ASP A 351 26.38 -14.01 -4.96
CA ASP A 351 25.83 -12.89 -5.73
C ASP A 351 25.61 -11.63 -4.87
N GLY A 352 26.03 -11.64 -3.60
CA GLY A 352 25.93 -10.52 -2.65
C GLY A 352 24.52 -10.21 -2.14
N ARG A 353 23.51 -11.03 -2.47
CA ARG A 353 22.11 -10.68 -2.20
C ARG A 353 21.76 -10.65 -0.71
N ALA A 354 21.08 -9.60 -0.27
CA ALA A 354 20.74 -9.41 1.13
C ALA A 354 19.55 -10.28 1.56
N ASN A 355 19.57 -10.81 2.80
CA ASN A 355 18.46 -11.60 3.34
C ASN A 355 17.35 -10.71 3.93
N ILE A 356 16.63 -10.00 3.07
CA ILE A 356 15.61 -9.00 3.43
C ILE A 356 14.31 -9.29 2.67
N GLY A 357 13.19 -9.31 3.38
CA GLY A 357 11.85 -9.42 2.77
C GLY A 357 11.25 -8.07 2.40
N VAL A 358 10.31 -8.07 1.44
CA VAL A 358 9.55 -6.89 1.01
C VAL A 358 8.06 -7.23 0.97
N PHE A 359 7.28 -6.55 1.80
CA PHE A 359 5.84 -6.77 1.96
C PHE A 359 5.08 -5.47 1.65
N ALA A 360 4.38 -5.44 0.51
CA ALA A 360 3.70 -4.26 0.00
C ALA A 360 2.17 -4.45 0.00
N GLY A 361 1.46 -3.63 0.78
CA GLY A 361 0.00 -3.55 0.72
C GLY A 361 -0.48 -2.69 -0.46
N VAL A 362 -1.30 -3.26 -1.34
CA VAL A 362 -1.89 -2.58 -2.51
C VAL A 362 -3.27 -3.16 -2.82
N THR A 363 -4.20 -2.35 -3.32
CA THR A 363 -5.58 -2.78 -3.62
C THR A 363 -6.05 -2.26 -4.98
N TYR A 364 -5.96 -0.95 -5.22
CA TYR A 364 -6.35 -0.36 -6.50
C TYR A 364 -5.22 -0.44 -7.52
N ASN A 365 -5.58 -0.68 -8.78
CA ASN A 365 -4.66 -0.85 -9.89
C ASN A 365 -5.32 -0.31 -11.16
N ASN A 366 -5.39 1.02 -11.23
CA ASN A 366 -6.23 1.72 -12.22
C ASN A 366 -5.43 2.27 -13.41
N TYR A 367 -4.09 2.27 -13.36
CA TYR A 367 -3.25 2.77 -14.44
C TYR A 367 -3.41 1.96 -15.73
N GLN A 368 -3.71 0.66 -15.61
CA GLN A 368 -4.05 -0.23 -16.73
C GLN A 368 -5.19 0.31 -17.61
N LEU A 369 -6.15 1.06 -17.05
CA LEU A 369 -7.27 1.63 -17.81
C LEU A 369 -6.80 2.72 -18.79
N HIS A 370 -5.74 3.46 -18.46
CA HIS A 370 -5.12 4.40 -19.39
C HIS A 370 -4.30 3.67 -20.47
N LEU A 371 -3.58 2.61 -20.11
CA LEU A 371 -2.84 1.77 -21.09
C LEU A 371 -3.78 1.11 -22.11
N VAL A 372 -4.94 0.59 -21.69
CA VAL A 372 -5.98 0.08 -22.61
C VAL A 372 -6.46 1.17 -23.56
N LYS A 373 -6.72 2.38 -23.06
CA LYS A 373 -7.18 3.51 -23.87
C LYS A 373 -6.14 3.95 -24.92
N GLU A 374 -4.84 3.86 -24.63
CA GLU A 374 -3.79 4.09 -25.64
C GLU A 374 -3.75 2.99 -26.68
N TYR A 375 -3.90 1.73 -26.28
CA TYR A 375 -4.00 0.61 -27.21
C TYR A 375 -5.22 0.73 -28.15
N GLU A 376 -6.36 1.18 -27.63
CA GLU A 376 -7.57 1.48 -28.42
C GLU A 376 -7.37 2.66 -29.41
N GLN A 377 -6.41 3.55 -29.16
CA GLN A 377 -6.00 4.62 -30.09
C GLN A 377 -5.01 4.13 -31.16
N GLY A 378 -4.58 2.86 -31.11
CA GLY A 378 -3.62 2.27 -32.04
C GLY A 378 -2.16 2.33 -31.60
N ASN A 379 -1.88 2.85 -30.40
CA ASN A 379 -0.52 2.91 -29.86
C ASN A 379 -0.10 1.52 -29.33
N VAL A 380 1.08 1.04 -29.74
CA VAL A 380 1.61 -0.25 -29.28
C VAL A 380 2.23 -0.08 -27.91
N VAL A 381 1.41 -0.17 -26.86
CA VAL A 381 1.82 -0.07 -25.46
C VAL A 381 1.66 -1.41 -24.74
N PRO A 382 2.56 -1.76 -23.80
CA PRO A 382 2.36 -2.93 -22.96
C PRO A 382 1.20 -2.66 -21.99
N ILE A 383 0.19 -3.53 -21.97
CA ILE A 383 -0.96 -3.39 -21.06
C ILE A 383 -0.63 -4.06 -19.70
N ASN A 384 0.46 -3.61 -19.08
CA ASN A 384 0.99 -4.13 -17.83
C ASN A 384 0.91 -3.10 -16.70
N SER A 385 0.04 -3.36 -15.74
CA SER A 385 0.07 -2.75 -14.41
C SER A 385 -0.22 -3.90 -13.47
N GLN A 386 0.79 -4.45 -12.81
CA GLN A 386 0.71 -5.74 -12.12
C GLN A 386 1.15 -5.57 -10.68
N THR A 387 0.26 -5.77 -9.71
CA THR A 387 0.53 -5.42 -8.30
C THR A 387 1.77 -6.09 -7.71
N TYR A 388 2.17 -7.28 -8.20
CA TYR A 388 3.39 -7.96 -7.74
C TYR A 388 4.69 -7.19 -8.04
N SER A 389 4.72 -6.32 -9.07
CA SER A 389 5.93 -5.57 -9.43
C SER A 389 6.34 -4.60 -8.32
N ILE A 390 5.38 -4.06 -7.58
CA ILE A 390 5.60 -3.09 -6.50
C ILE A 390 6.59 -3.62 -5.45
N ALA A 391 6.45 -4.89 -5.02
CA ALA A 391 7.41 -5.54 -4.13
C ALA A 391 8.64 -6.05 -4.89
N ASN A 392 8.43 -6.71 -6.04
CA ASN A 392 9.52 -7.40 -6.74
C ASN A 392 10.56 -6.45 -7.36
N ARG A 393 10.18 -5.23 -7.76
CA ARG A 393 11.10 -4.22 -8.30
C ARG A 393 12.06 -3.71 -7.23
N VAL A 394 11.57 -3.50 -6.01
CA VAL A 394 12.41 -3.19 -4.84
C VAL A 394 13.43 -4.31 -4.62
N SER A 395 12.96 -5.57 -4.56
CA SER A 395 13.81 -6.74 -4.37
C SER A 395 14.86 -6.89 -5.48
N TYR A 396 14.50 -6.60 -6.73
CA TYR A 396 15.43 -6.60 -7.86
C TYR A 396 16.51 -5.50 -7.73
N ILE A 397 16.10 -4.25 -7.52
CA ILE A 397 17.01 -3.07 -7.50
C ILE A 397 17.97 -3.07 -6.31
N TYR A 398 17.56 -3.67 -5.20
CA TYR A 398 18.38 -3.81 -3.98
C TYR A 398 19.05 -5.18 -3.85
N ASN A 399 18.86 -6.09 -4.81
CA ASN A 399 19.37 -7.46 -4.77
C ASN A 399 19.00 -8.19 -3.46
N LEU A 400 17.69 -8.27 -3.19
CA LEU A 400 17.12 -8.86 -1.97
C LEU A 400 16.62 -10.29 -2.24
N SER A 401 16.74 -11.15 -1.22
CA SER A 401 16.46 -12.59 -1.34
C SER A 401 15.41 -13.14 -0.38
N GLY A 402 14.87 -12.32 0.52
CA GLY A 402 13.76 -12.70 1.38
C GLY A 402 12.41 -12.74 0.63
N PRO A 403 11.30 -13.03 1.33
CA PRO A 403 9.97 -13.07 0.72
C PRO A 403 9.61 -11.71 0.09
N SER A 404 9.24 -11.69 -1.18
CA SER A 404 8.86 -10.50 -1.93
C SER A 404 7.40 -10.62 -2.36
N VAL A 405 6.50 -9.90 -1.71
CA VAL A 405 5.05 -10.12 -1.79
C VAL A 405 4.29 -8.79 -1.85
N ALA A 406 3.49 -8.63 -2.89
CA ALA A 406 2.37 -7.67 -2.90
C ALA A 406 1.10 -8.39 -2.45
N LEU A 407 0.29 -7.75 -1.60
CA LEU A 407 -0.91 -8.35 -1.03
C LEU A 407 -2.07 -7.37 -0.91
N ASP A 408 -3.28 -7.92 -1.05
CA ASP A 408 -4.54 -7.18 -0.97
C ASP A 408 -5.47 -7.81 0.07
N THR A 409 -5.73 -7.07 1.14
CA THR A 409 -6.83 -7.28 2.09
C THR A 409 -7.66 -6.02 2.25
N ALA A 410 -7.82 -5.27 1.16
CA ALA A 410 -8.43 -3.95 1.09
C ALA A 410 -7.81 -2.97 2.10
N CYS A 411 -8.63 -2.41 3.01
CA CYS A 411 -8.20 -1.36 3.93
C CYS A 411 -7.17 -1.78 4.98
N SER A 412 -6.92 -3.09 5.16
CA SER A 412 -5.94 -3.60 6.13
C SER A 412 -4.59 -4.01 5.49
N SER A 413 -4.43 -3.90 4.16
CA SER A 413 -3.27 -4.44 3.42
C SER A 413 -1.90 -4.04 4.00
N SER A 414 -1.63 -2.75 4.23
CA SER A 414 -0.33 -2.34 4.81
C SER A 414 -0.10 -2.77 6.25
N LEU A 415 -1.16 -2.89 7.07
CA LEU A 415 -1.02 -3.38 8.45
C LEU A 415 -0.79 -4.91 8.45
N PHE A 416 -1.42 -5.64 7.53
CA PHE A 416 -1.18 -7.06 7.33
C PHE A 416 0.23 -7.33 6.77
N ALA A 417 0.74 -6.46 5.89
CA ALA A 417 2.13 -6.51 5.42
C ALA A 417 3.13 -6.38 6.58
N ILE A 418 2.89 -5.47 7.54
CA ILE A 418 3.70 -5.36 8.77
C ILE A 418 3.60 -6.63 9.62
N HIS A 419 2.40 -7.21 9.78
CA HIS A 419 2.25 -8.49 10.50
C HIS A 419 3.04 -9.62 9.84
N LEU A 420 2.92 -9.83 8.52
CA LEU A 420 3.65 -10.87 7.80
C LEU A 420 5.16 -10.65 7.87
N ALA A 421 5.63 -9.41 7.73
CA ALA A 421 7.04 -9.06 7.89
C ALA A 421 7.57 -9.44 9.29
N CYS A 422 6.83 -9.12 10.36
CA CYS A 422 7.18 -9.51 11.72
C CYS A 422 7.24 -11.03 11.88
N GLU A 423 6.26 -11.76 11.33
CA GLU A 423 6.21 -13.23 11.44
C GLU A 423 7.29 -13.93 10.58
N SER A 424 7.62 -13.41 9.40
CA SER A 424 8.71 -13.91 8.57
C SER A 424 10.07 -13.71 9.24
N ILE A 425 10.32 -12.55 9.89
CA ILE A 425 11.53 -12.33 10.70
C ILE A 425 11.59 -13.34 11.86
N LYS A 426 10.51 -13.49 12.66
CA LYS A 426 10.47 -14.44 13.79
C LYS A 426 10.66 -15.90 13.38
N ARG A 427 10.31 -16.27 12.14
CA ARG A 427 10.51 -17.61 11.57
C ARG A 427 11.90 -17.81 10.96
N GLY A 428 12.69 -16.75 10.81
CA GLY A 428 13.98 -16.78 10.11
C GLY A 428 13.85 -16.88 8.59
N GLU A 429 12.69 -16.51 8.02
CA GLU A 429 12.49 -16.43 6.57
C GLU A 429 13.24 -15.23 5.96
N CYS A 430 13.49 -14.18 6.75
CA CYS A 430 14.40 -13.08 6.43
C CYS A 430 15.00 -12.46 7.71
N ALA A 431 16.15 -11.78 7.62
CA ALA A 431 16.82 -11.16 8.76
C ALA A 431 16.29 -9.74 9.07
N MET A 432 15.88 -9.02 8.02
CA MET A 432 15.16 -7.76 8.09
C MET A 432 13.98 -7.79 7.13
N ALA A 433 13.05 -6.85 7.23
CA ALA A 433 11.95 -6.72 6.28
C ALA A 433 11.52 -5.27 6.06
N ILE A 434 11.29 -4.91 4.80
CA ILE A 434 10.53 -3.73 4.43
C ILE A 434 9.05 -4.09 4.47
N ALA A 435 8.24 -3.30 5.19
CA ALA A 435 6.79 -3.45 5.22
C ALA A 435 6.10 -2.10 5.02
N GLY A 436 5.05 -2.06 4.22
CA GLY A 436 4.37 -0.80 3.92
C GLY A 436 3.17 -0.96 3.00
N GLY A 437 2.79 0.13 2.34
CA GLY A 437 1.78 0.10 1.31
C GLY A 437 1.64 1.41 0.56
N VAL A 438 0.92 1.34 -0.56
CA VAL A 438 0.70 2.44 -1.48
C VAL A 438 -0.74 2.43 -1.96
N ASN A 439 -1.33 3.62 -2.07
CA ASN A 439 -2.68 3.81 -2.60
C ASN A 439 -2.79 5.13 -3.33
N LEU A 440 -3.17 5.08 -4.61
CA LEU A 440 -3.43 6.26 -5.43
C LEU A 440 -4.85 6.27 -6.02
N SER A 441 -5.26 7.43 -6.50
CA SER A 441 -6.51 7.69 -7.20
C SER A 441 -6.18 8.16 -8.61
N LEU A 442 -5.93 7.21 -9.51
CA LEU A 442 -5.40 7.46 -10.85
C LEU A 442 -6.47 7.57 -11.95
N HIS A 443 -7.73 7.19 -11.69
CA HIS A 443 -8.80 7.15 -12.69
C HIS A 443 -10.20 7.32 -12.04
N PRO A 444 -11.15 8.04 -12.67
CA PRO A 444 -12.49 8.30 -12.13
C PRO A 444 -13.30 7.05 -11.79
N SER A 445 -13.01 5.88 -12.39
CA SER A 445 -13.67 4.60 -12.07
C SER A 445 -13.66 4.28 -10.58
N LYS A 446 -12.59 4.63 -9.85
CA LYS A 446 -12.50 4.46 -8.40
C LYS A 446 -13.61 5.22 -7.67
N TYR A 447 -13.73 6.52 -7.96
CA TYR A 447 -14.73 7.41 -7.37
C TYR A 447 -16.15 6.99 -7.76
N ILE A 448 -16.38 6.62 -9.02
CA ILE A 448 -17.67 6.10 -9.49
C ILE A 448 -18.05 4.85 -8.70
N SER A 449 -17.15 3.86 -8.59
CA SER A 449 -17.40 2.62 -7.85
C SER A 449 -17.73 2.88 -6.38
N LEU A 450 -16.93 3.71 -5.68
CA LEU A 450 -17.13 4.02 -4.25
C LEU A 450 -18.43 4.78 -3.98
N CYS A 451 -18.89 5.61 -4.93
CA CYS A 451 -20.20 6.27 -4.82
C CYS A 451 -21.34 5.29 -5.12
N VAL A 452 -21.26 4.49 -6.18
CA VAL A 452 -22.29 3.49 -6.54
C VAL A 452 -22.49 2.46 -5.41
N THR A 453 -21.41 2.01 -4.77
CA THR A 453 -21.47 1.12 -3.60
C THR A 453 -21.73 1.83 -2.27
N GLN A 454 -21.96 3.15 -2.28
CA GLN A 454 -22.33 3.98 -1.13
C GLN A 454 -21.28 4.06 -0.01
N PHE A 455 -20.02 3.70 -0.28
CA PHE A 455 -18.90 3.82 0.68
C PHE A 455 -18.46 5.28 0.88
N ALA A 456 -18.51 6.10 -0.17
CA ALA A 456 -18.08 7.49 -0.10
C ALA A 456 -18.99 8.32 0.83
N SER A 457 -18.41 9.19 1.66
CA SER A 457 -19.12 10.20 2.46
C SER A 457 -19.82 11.23 1.57
N SER A 458 -21.00 11.72 1.95
CA SER A 458 -21.71 12.75 1.17
C SER A 458 -21.07 14.15 1.23
N ASP A 459 -20.41 14.50 2.35
CA ASP A 459 -19.72 15.78 2.56
C ASP A 459 -18.23 15.75 2.18
N GLY A 460 -17.69 14.56 1.88
CA GLY A 460 -16.27 14.38 1.60
C GLY A 460 -15.39 14.44 2.85
N ARG A 461 -15.82 13.94 4.02
CA ARG A 461 -14.99 13.83 5.23
C ARG A 461 -15.11 12.47 5.92
N CYS A 462 -14.02 12.01 6.51
CA CYS A 462 -14.03 10.90 7.47
C CYS A 462 -14.36 11.45 8.86
N ARG A 463 -15.63 11.38 9.27
CA ARG A 463 -16.10 11.88 10.57
C ARG A 463 -15.81 10.88 11.70
N SER A 464 -14.55 10.52 11.90
CA SER A 464 -14.13 9.49 12.88
C SER A 464 -14.66 9.82 14.28
N PHE A 465 -15.60 9.01 14.78
CA PHE A 465 -16.35 9.19 16.03
C PHE A 465 -17.20 10.47 16.13
N GLY A 466 -17.34 11.23 15.05
CA GLY A 466 -18.17 12.43 14.94
C GLY A 466 -19.65 12.10 14.67
N GLN A 467 -20.52 13.11 14.82
CA GLN A 467 -21.94 12.97 14.53
C GLN A 467 -22.20 12.87 13.02
N ASP A 468 -23.21 12.09 12.63
CA ASP A 468 -23.73 11.99 11.25
C ASP A 468 -22.69 11.54 10.21
N GLY A 469 -21.68 10.76 10.63
CA GLY A 469 -20.77 10.09 9.71
C GLY A 469 -21.48 9.05 8.84
N ASP A 470 -21.54 9.30 7.52
CA ASP A 470 -22.32 8.50 6.57
C ASP A 470 -21.46 7.65 5.61
N GLY A 471 -20.13 7.79 5.64
CA GLY A 471 -19.18 7.17 4.73
C GLY A 471 -17.77 7.70 4.98
N TYR A 472 -16.82 7.38 4.10
CA TYR A 472 -15.45 7.91 4.16
C TYR A 472 -15.09 8.71 2.91
N VAL A 473 -14.09 9.59 3.01
CA VAL A 473 -13.50 10.26 1.84
C VAL A 473 -12.22 9.53 1.42
N PRO A 474 -12.00 9.21 0.13
CA PRO A 474 -10.77 8.53 -0.30
C PRO A 474 -9.53 9.40 -0.06
N GLY A 475 -8.40 8.76 0.21
CA GLY A 475 -7.11 9.45 0.33
C GLY A 475 -5.98 8.68 -0.34
N GLU A 476 -4.96 9.40 -0.74
CA GLU A 476 -3.75 8.88 -1.34
C GLU A 476 -2.60 8.86 -0.33
N GLY A 477 -1.66 7.95 -0.51
CA GLY A 477 -0.46 7.93 0.30
C GLY A 477 0.44 6.75 -0.02
N VAL A 478 1.69 6.87 0.39
CA VAL A 478 2.70 5.82 0.35
C VAL A 478 3.49 5.86 1.64
N GLY A 479 3.85 4.69 2.17
CA GLY A 479 4.68 4.59 3.34
C GLY A 479 5.37 3.24 3.44
N ALA A 480 6.53 3.21 4.11
CA ALA A 480 7.27 2.01 4.44
C ALA A 480 7.99 2.15 5.79
N VAL A 481 8.18 1.03 6.47
CA VAL A 481 9.05 0.85 7.63
C VAL A 481 10.07 -0.26 7.36
N LEU A 482 11.29 -0.09 7.86
CA LEU A 482 12.31 -1.14 7.93
C LEU A 482 12.26 -1.78 9.32
N LEU A 483 12.08 -3.10 9.33
CA LEU A 483 11.86 -3.92 10.51
C LEU A 483 13.03 -4.88 10.74
N LYS A 484 13.41 -5.04 12.01
CA LYS A 484 14.54 -5.88 12.45
C LYS A 484 14.28 -6.42 13.87
N PRO A 485 14.79 -7.60 14.28
CA PRO A 485 14.74 -8.03 15.68
C PRO A 485 15.32 -6.94 16.60
N LEU A 486 14.65 -6.64 17.72
CA LEU A 486 15.05 -5.56 18.63
C LEU A 486 16.50 -5.74 19.13
N ARG A 487 16.85 -6.97 19.53
CA ARG A 487 18.21 -7.34 19.92
C ARG A 487 19.27 -7.01 18.87
N ASP A 488 18.99 -7.30 17.60
CA ASP A 488 19.95 -7.09 16.51
C ASP A 488 20.00 -5.61 16.10
N ALA A 489 18.90 -4.87 16.26
CA ALA A 489 18.87 -3.42 16.10
C ALA A 489 19.76 -2.71 17.14
N MET A 490 19.65 -3.11 18.41
CA MET A 490 20.51 -2.62 19.49
C MET A 490 21.99 -2.99 19.24
N ALA A 491 22.28 -4.21 18.80
CA ALA A 491 23.65 -4.67 18.57
C ALA A 491 24.36 -3.94 17.42
N ASP A 492 23.63 -3.50 16.39
CA ASP A 492 24.18 -2.77 15.24
C ASP A 492 24.20 -1.25 15.41
N GLY A 493 23.76 -0.73 16.56
CA GLY A 493 23.63 0.71 16.81
C GLY A 493 22.62 1.38 15.88
N ASP A 494 21.53 0.69 15.56
CA ASP A 494 20.43 1.25 14.76
C ASP A 494 19.66 2.31 15.56
N HIS A 495 19.15 3.34 14.88
CA HIS A 495 18.11 4.18 15.46
C HIS A 495 16.84 3.33 15.64
N ILE A 496 16.14 3.46 16.76
CA ILE A 496 14.90 2.72 17.03
C ILE A 496 13.80 3.74 17.28
N TYR A 497 12.88 3.84 16.33
CA TYR A 497 11.71 4.73 16.41
C TYR A 497 10.67 4.25 17.43
N ALA A 498 10.37 2.94 17.38
CA ALA A 498 9.40 2.27 18.24
C ALA A 498 9.59 0.74 18.15
N VAL A 499 8.96 0.02 19.07
CA VAL A 499 9.00 -1.45 19.15
C VAL A 499 7.61 -2.02 18.90
N ILE A 500 7.49 -2.91 17.93
CA ILE A 500 6.31 -3.74 17.70
C ILE A 500 6.39 -4.92 18.69
N LYS A 501 5.52 -4.88 19.70
CA LYS A 501 5.46 -5.89 20.78
C LYS A 501 4.66 -7.12 20.35
N GLY A 502 3.58 -6.91 19.60
CA GLY A 502 2.71 -8.00 19.15
C GLY A 502 1.78 -7.59 18.03
N THR A 503 1.42 -8.56 17.18
CA THR A 503 0.54 -8.37 16.03
C THR A 503 -0.43 -9.55 15.95
N ALA A 504 -1.63 -9.34 15.43
CA ALA A 504 -2.60 -10.41 15.17
C ALA A 504 -3.48 -10.10 13.97
N VAL A 505 -4.01 -11.17 13.36
CA VAL A 505 -4.90 -11.14 12.19
C VAL A 505 -6.01 -12.17 12.34
N ASN A 506 -7.24 -11.83 11.95
CA ASN A 506 -8.31 -12.80 11.74
C ASN A 506 -9.25 -12.35 10.60
N ASN A 507 -10.42 -12.98 10.49
CA ASN A 507 -11.47 -12.58 9.56
C ASN A 507 -12.84 -12.58 10.25
N ASP A 508 -13.72 -11.65 9.87
CA ASP A 508 -15.09 -11.49 10.39
C ASP A 508 -15.98 -12.74 10.20
N GLY A 509 -15.65 -13.57 9.22
CA GLY A 509 -16.41 -14.76 8.83
C GLY A 509 -17.75 -14.40 8.18
N LYS A 510 -18.79 -15.18 8.49
CA LYS A 510 -20.13 -14.96 7.94
C LYS A 510 -20.87 -13.88 8.75
N THR A 511 -21.13 -12.74 8.10
CA THR A 511 -21.92 -11.61 8.61
C THR A 511 -23.16 -11.36 7.72
N PHE A 512 -23.93 -10.31 8.07
CA PHE A 512 -25.19 -9.92 7.41
C PHE A 512 -25.03 -9.44 5.96
N GLY A 513 -23.85 -8.96 5.60
CA GLY A 513 -23.51 -8.54 4.25
C GLY A 513 -21.99 -8.56 4.10
N TYR A 514 -21.49 -8.74 2.87
CA TYR A 514 -20.07 -8.98 2.62
C TYR A 514 -19.11 -7.94 3.25
N SER A 515 -19.55 -6.67 3.34
CA SER A 515 -18.80 -5.56 3.93
C SER A 515 -19.26 -5.14 5.34
N VAL A 516 -20.06 -5.96 6.03
CA VAL A 516 -20.52 -5.71 7.40
C VAL A 516 -19.50 -6.27 8.39
N PRO A 517 -18.86 -5.44 9.24
CA PRO A 517 -17.84 -5.90 10.18
C PRO A 517 -18.43 -6.67 11.37
N ASN A 518 -17.59 -7.49 12.02
CA ASN A 518 -18.00 -8.32 13.17
C ASN A 518 -17.31 -7.85 14.47
N PRO A 519 -18.04 -7.27 15.44
CA PRO A 519 -17.44 -6.80 16.70
C PRO A 519 -16.77 -7.93 17.50
N VAL A 520 -17.24 -9.18 17.40
CA VAL A 520 -16.64 -10.32 18.11
C VAL A 520 -15.28 -10.66 17.51
N ALA A 521 -15.17 -10.69 16.18
CA ALA A 521 -13.89 -10.93 15.50
C ALA A 521 -12.89 -9.79 15.78
N GLN A 522 -13.35 -8.55 15.85
CA GLN A 522 -12.52 -7.41 16.25
C GLN A 522 -12.01 -7.57 17.71
N THR A 523 -12.88 -7.94 18.65
CA THR A 523 -12.48 -8.28 20.04
C THR A 523 -11.41 -9.37 20.06
N GLU A 524 -11.59 -10.46 19.31
CA GLU A 524 -10.65 -11.59 19.25
C GLU A 524 -9.27 -11.19 18.74
N VAL A 525 -9.18 -10.43 17.64
CA VAL A 525 -7.87 -10.02 17.07
C VAL A 525 -7.15 -9.02 17.99
N ILE A 526 -7.89 -8.09 18.60
CA ILE A 526 -7.34 -7.12 19.56
C ILE A 526 -6.78 -7.85 20.77
N ARG A 527 -7.55 -8.77 21.38
CA ARG A 527 -7.07 -9.62 22.49
C ARG A 527 -5.86 -10.44 22.09
N LYS A 528 -5.88 -11.04 20.88
CA LYS A 528 -4.77 -11.87 20.43
C LYS A 528 -3.47 -11.08 20.25
N ALA A 529 -3.55 -9.82 19.82
CA ALA A 529 -2.40 -8.93 19.73
C ALA A 529 -1.84 -8.56 21.12
N LEU A 530 -2.72 -8.24 22.09
CA LEU A 530 -2.36 -7.97 23.49
C LEU A 530 -1.69 -9.18 24.18
N GLU A 531 -2.27 -10.37 24.00
CA GLU A 531 -1.72 -11.65 24.49
C GLU A 531 -0.32 -11.92 23.93
N THR A 532 -0.15 -11.72 22.61
CA THR A 532 1.12 -11.95 21.90
C THR A 532 2.17 -10.89 22.26
N ALA A 533 1.74 -9.67 22.58
CA ALA A 533 2.60 -8.59 23.09
C ALA A 533 3.00 -8.77 24.56
N HIS A 534 2.31 -9.65 25.30
CA HIS A 534 2.38 -9.73 26.76
C HIS A 534 2.09 -8.38 27.46
N VAL A 535 1.20 -7.57 26.88
CA VAL A 535 0.86 -6.22 27.35
C VAL A 535 -0.52 -6.20 28.00
N HIS A 536 -0.60 -5.72 29.24
CA HIS A 536 -1.87 -5.55 29.94
C HIS A 536 -2.64 -4.33 29.40
N PRO A 537 -3.95 -4.44 29.07
CA PRO A 537 -4.72 -3.35 28.43
C PRO A 537 -4.69 -2.03 29.18
N ARG A 538 -4.62 -2.09 30.52
CA ARG A 538 -4.54 -0.91 31.40
C ARG A 538 -3.29 -0.02 31.19
N THR A 539 -2.27 -0.55 30.52
CA THR A 539 -1.02 0.16 30.22
C THR A 539 -1.00 0.80 28.83
N ILE A 540 -1.99 0.49 27.98
CA ILE A 540 -2.21 1.20 26.71
C ILE A 540 -2.78 2.58 27.03
N SER A 541 -2.21 3.64 26.45
CA SER A 541 -2.66 5.02 26.65
C SER A 541 -3.15 5.70 25.37
N TYR A 542 -2.94 5.08 24.21
CA TYR A 542 -3.50 5.52 22.93
C TYR A 542 -4.07 4.37 22.11
N VAL A 543 -5.12 4.61 21.33
CA VAL A 543 -5.56 3.74 20.25
C VAL A 543 -5.70 4.55 18.96
N GLU A 544 -4.93 4.16 17.95
CA GLU A 544 -5.12 4.61 16.57
C GLU A 544 -6.10 3.66 15.89
N ALA A 545 -7.37 4.06 15.90
CA ALA A 545 -8.48 3.27 15.41
C ALA A 545 -8.56 3.25 13.88
N HIS A 546 -9.26 2.26 13.34
CA HIS A 546 -9.62 2.24 11.95
C HIS A 546 -10.53 3.43 11.61
N GLY A 547 -11.57 3.69 12.42
CA GLY A 547 -12.29 4.97 12.53
C GLY A 547 -12.60 5.63 11.19
N THR A 548 -13.44 5.00 10.36
CA THR A 548 -13.78 5.50 9.02
C THR A 548 -14.83 6.60 9.02
N GLY A 549 -15.48 6.86 10.15
CA GLY A 549 -16.56 7.85 10.24
C GLY A 549 -17.87 7.31 9.69
N THR A 550 -18.14 6.02 9.90
CA THR A 550 -19.37 5.37 9.41
C THR A 550 -20.35 5.10 10.54
N LYS A 551 -21.64 5.38 10.30
CA LYS A 551 -22.73 5.22 11.27
C LYS A 551 -22.77 3.85 11.97
N LEU A 552 -22.35 2.79 11.28
CA LEU A 552 -22.33 1.42 11.81
C LEU A 552 -20.93 0.95 12.24
N GLY A 553 -19.88 1.30 11.50
CA GLY A 553 -18.52 0.81 11.76
C GLY A 553 -17.90 1.39 13.04
N ASP A 554 -18.04 2.70 13.27
CA ASP A 554 -17.42 3.37 14.41
C ASP A 554 -17.97 2.83 15.77
N PRO A 555 -19.30 2.62 15.96
CA PRO A 555 -19.82 1.92 17.16
C PRO A 555 -19.39 0.45 17.27
N ILE A 556 -19.26 -0.27 16.16
CA ILE A 556 -18.77 -1.67 16.16
C ILE A 556 -17.33 -1.73 16.65
N GLU A 557 -16.46 -0.85 16.16
CA GLU A 557 -15.05 -0.79 16.55
C GLU A 557 -14.87 -0.44 18.04
N VAL A 558 -15.56 0.60 18.53
CA VAL A 558 -15.47 0.97 19.95
C VAL A 558 -16.05 -0.13 20.84
N THR A 559 -17.07 -0.87 20.37
CA THR A 559 -17.57 -2.08 21.07
C THR A 559 -16.48 -3.14 21.15
N GLY A 560 -15.85 -3.51 20.03
CA GLY A 560 -14.82 -4.55 19.99
C GLY A 560 -13.58 -4.22 20.83
N LEU A 561 -13.12 -2.96 20.78
CA LEU A 561 -12.07 -2.45 21.65
C LEU A 561 -12.47 -2.51 23.14
N SER A 562 -13.69 -2.06 23.47
CA SER A 562 -14.15 -2.04 24.87
C SER A 562 -14.31 -3.44 25.45
N ASP A 563 -14.84 -4.39 24.67
CA ASP A 563 -15.04 -5.76 25.11
C ASP A 563 -13.71 -6.53 25.24
N ALA A 564 -12.70 -6.18 24.45
CA ALA A 564 -11.33 -6.68 24.65
C ALA A 564 -10.71 -6.21 25.97
N TRP A 565 -11.01 -4.98 26.41
CA TRP A 565 -10.50 -4.35 27.64
C TRP A 565 -11.22 -4.80 28.92
N LYS A 566 -12.56 -4.90 28.90
CA LYS A 566 -13.42 -5.15 30.08
C LYS A 566 -13.09 -6.42 30.86
N LEU A 567 -12.43 -7.38 30.21
CA LEU A 567 -12.02 -8.66 30.81
C LEU A 567 -10.82 -8.51 31.76
N ASP A 568 -10.01 -7.46 31.58
CA ASP A 568 -8.75 -7.24 32.30
C ASP A 568 -8.74 -5.92 33.09
N THR A 569 -9.63 -4.96 32.77
CA THR A 569 -9.78 -3.70 33.53
C THR A 569 -11.20 -3.12 33.45
N SER A 570 -11.67 -2.55 34.56
CA SER A 570 -12.93 -1.79 34.65
C SER A 570 -12.75 -0.26 34.57
N ASP A 571 -11.52 0.23 34.41
CA ASP A 571 -11.23 1.66 34.37
C ASP A 571 -11.80 2.29 33.09
N LYS A 572 -12.32 3.51 33.23
CA LYS A 572 -12.99 4.27 32.17
C LYS A 572 -12.20 5.55 31.87
N GLN A 573 -12.39 6.12 30.68
CA GLN A 573 -11.90 7.45 30.30
C GLN A 573 -10.39 7.70 30.59
N TYR A 574 -9.53 6.70 30.32
CA TYR A 574 -8.08 6.82 30.57
C TYR A 574 -7.20 6.61 29.32
N CYS A 575 -7.74 5.97 28.27
CA CYS A 575 -7.03 5.76 27.01
C CYS A 575 -7.55 6.76 25.97
N ALA A 576 -6.67 7.54 25.35
CA ALA A 576 -7.07 8.37 24.23
C ALA A 576 -7.35 7.48 22.99
N ILE A 577 -8.34 7.84 22.17
CA ILE A 577 -8.62 7.21 20.87
C ILE A 577 -8.65 8.27 19.77
N GLY A 578 -8.16 7.91 18.58
CA GLY A 578 -8.13 8.81 17.42
C GLY A 578 -8.06 8.07 16.09
N SER A 579 -8.10 8.83 14.99
CA SER A 579 -7.92 8.29 13.63
C SER A 579 -7.32 9.37 12.70
N VAL A 580 -6.20 9.05 12.08
CA VAL A 580 -5.51 9.85 11.06
C VAL A 580 -6.39 10.12 9.83
N LYS A 581 -7.38 9.25 9.57
CA LYS A 581 -8.30 9.38 8.43
C LYS A 581 -9.12 10.67 8.51
N SER A 582 -9.31 11.20 9.71
CA SER A 582 -9.94 12.51 9.91
C SER A 582 -9.14 13.68 9.33
N ASN A 583 -7.80 13.57 9.25
CA ASN A 583 -6.92 14.59 8.66
C ASN A 583 -6.71 14.38 7.15
N ILE A 584 -6.44 13.14 6.73
CA ILE A 584 -5.94 12.83 5.37
C ILE A 584 -6.87 11.96 4.51
N GLY A 585 -8.03 11.57 5.04
CA GLY A 585 -8.95 10.66 4.36
C GLY A 585 -8.55 9.20 4.52
N HIS A 586 -9.34 8.30 3.93
CA HIS A 586 -9.07 6.88 3.99
C HIS A 586 -8.09 6.46 2.89
N LEU A 587 -6.85 6.19 3.31
CA LEU A 587 -5.75 5.74 2.44
C LEU A 587 -5.85 4.28 1.94
N GLU A 588 -7.02 3.66 2.07
CA GLU A 588 -7.32 2.26 1.70
C GLU A 588 -6.15 1.30 2.01
N ALA A 589 -5.44 0.79 0.99
CA ALA A 589 -4.31 -0.13 1.18
C ALA A 589 -3.17 0.44 2.05
N ALA A 590 -2.91 1.75 1.98
CA ALA A 590 -1.90 2.48 2.74
C ALA A 590 -2.41 3.05 4.08
N ALA A 591 -3.63 2.73 4.50
CA ALA A 591 -4.20 3.23 5.77
C ALA A 591 -3.41 2.74 6.99
N GLY A 592 -3.05 1.45 7.04
CA GLY A 592 -2.30 0.86 8.15
C GLY A 592 -0.94 1.51 8.38
N ILE A 593 -0.19 1.77 7.30
CA ILE A 593 1.13 2.42 7.43
C ILE A 593 1.01 3.89 7.84
N SER A 594 0.01 4.65 7.36
CA SER A 594 -0.18 6.05 7.80
C SER A 594 -0.59 6.15 9.28
N GLN A 595 -1.35 5.18 9.77
CA GLN A 595 -1.67 5.02 11.20
C GLN A 595 -0.39 4.75 12.02
N VAL A 596 0.46 3.81 11.59
CA VAL A 596 1.76 3.53 12.22
C VAL A 596 2.65 4.77 12.23
N THR A 597 2.78 5.48 11.11
CA THR A 597 3.60 6.70 11.04
C THR A 597 3.10 7.79 11.99
N LYS A 598 1.79 8.03 12.08
CA LYS A 598 1.22 8.97 13.07
C LYS A 598 1.61 8.57 14.49
N VAL A 599 1.45 7.31 14.88
CA VAL A 599 1.74 6.85 16.25
C VAL A 599 3.24 6.95 16.56
N VAL A 600 4.12 6.57 15.63
CA VAL A 600 5.57 6.72 15.76
C VAL A 600 5.96 8.20 15.97
N LEU A 601 5.37 9.11 15.20
CA LEU A 601 5.62 10.55 15.37
C LEU A 601 5.07 11.08 16.70
N GLN A 602 3.89 10.64 17.15
CA GLN A 602 3.37 10.97 18.48
C GLN A 602 4.30 10.48 19.61
N MET A 603 4.93 9.30 19.47
CA MET A 603 5.93 8.80 20.43
C MET A 603 7.19 9.68 20.40
N LYS A 604 7.77 9.92 19.22
CA LYS A 604 8.94 10.80 19.00
C LYS A 604 8.76 12.18 19.62
N HIS A 605 7.62 12.82 19.36
CA HIS A 605 7.31 14.17 19.85
C HIS A 605 6.63 14.19 21.24
N LYS A 606 6.36 13.02 21.83
CA LYS A 606 5.74 12.84 23.17
C LYS A 606 4.42 13.62 23.31
N LYS A 607 3.61 13.64 22.25
CA LYS A 607 2.37 14.43 22.11
C LYS A 607 1.26 13.60 21.48
N LEU A 608 0.03 13.80 21.94
CA LEU A 608 -1.18 13.28 21.32
C LEU A 608 -1.78 14.37 20.41
N VAL A 609 -2.00 14.06 19.14
CA VAL A 609 -2.52 15.01 18.14
C VAL A 609 -4.05 14.92 18.03
N PRO A 610 -4.74 16.03 17.72
CA PRO A 610 -6.20 16.04 17.60
C PRO A 610 -6.69 15.16 16.45
N SER A 611 -7.78 14.45 16.67
CA SER A 611 -8.58 13.80 15.63
C SER A 611 -9.79 14.68 15.30
N LEU A 612 -10.00 14.95 14.01
CA LEU A 612 -10.99 15.92 13.56
C LEU A 612 -12.38 15.27 13.49
N LEU A 613 -13.27 15.65 14.42
CA LEU A 613 -14.65 15.16 14.40
C LEU A 613 -15.42 15.63 13.16
N HIS A 614 -15.02 16.76 12.56
CA HIS A 614 -15.76 17.52 11.53
C HIS A 614 -17.18 17.96 11.94
N THR A 615 -17.52 17.77 13.22
CA THR A 615 -18.77 18.17 13.88
C THR A 615 -18.49 18.67 15.30
N SER A 616 -19.43 19.42 15.88
CA SER A 616 -19.35 19.90 17.27
C SER A 616 -19.72 18.85 18.33
N LYS A 617 -20.06 17.63 17.92
CA LYS A 617 -20.55 16.54 18.78
C LYS A 617 -19.95 15.20 18.37
N LEU A 618 -19.82 14.31 19.35
CA LEU A 618 -19.50 12.89 19.15
C LEU A 618 -20.71 12.13 18.59
N ASN A 619 -20.46 10.93 18.05
CA ASN A 619 -21.49 10.01 17.61
C ASN A 619 -22.36 9.55 18.80
N PRO A 620 -23.68 9.85 18.84
CA PRO A 620 -24.56 9.52 19.96
C PRO A 620 -24.84 8.02 20.11
N HIS A 621 -24.44 7.19 19.14
CA HIS A 621 -24.50 5.73 19.24
C HIS A 621 -23.27 5.11 19.95
N ILE A 622 -22.35 5.94 20.47
CA ILE A 622 -21.17 5.50 21.21
C ILE A 622 -21.20 6.12 22.61
N ASP A 623 -21.47 5.29 23.62
CA ASP A 623 -21.46 5.69 25.03
C ASP A 623 -20.03 5.71 25.58
N PHE A 624 -19.25 6.71 25.15
CA PHE A 624 -17.84 6.83 25.51
C PHE A 624 -17.62 6.87 27.03
N GLU A 625 -18.48 7.54 27.80
CA GLU A 625 -18.37 7.67 29.26
C GLU A 625 -18.25 6.32 29.98
N ASN A 626 -18.87 5.28 29.43
CA ASN A 626 -18.82 3.91 29.97
C ASN A 626 -17.74 3.01 29.36
N THR A 627 -16.85 3.56 28.54
CA THR A 627 -15.69 2.86 27.93
C THR A 627 -14.35 3.32 28.52
N PRO A 628 -13.26 2.56 28.31
CA PRO A 628 -11.89 3.01 28.55
C PRO A 628 -11.48 4.28 27.79
N PHE A 629 -12.20 4.63 26.72
CA PHE A 629 -11.71 5.50 25.65
C PHE A 629 -12.33 6.90 25.66
N PHE A 630 -11.51 7.93 25.49
CA PHE A 630 -11.96 9.30 25.19
C PHE A 630 -11.35 9.78 23.87
N VAL A 631 -12.13 10.48 23.04
CA VAL A 631 -11.65 10.92 21.72
C VAL A 631 -10.70 12.11 21.88
N GLN A 632 -9.47 11.97 21.35
CA GLN A 632 -8.47 13.04 21.40
C GLN A 632 -8.88 14.20 20.49
N GLN A 633 -9.34 15.31 21.07
CA GLN A 633 -9.82 16.48 20.32
C GLN A 633 -8.82 17.65 20.29
N ASN A 634 -7.83 17.67 21.19
CA ASN A 634 -6.84 18.73 21.30
C ASN A 634 -5.42 18.17 21.20
N LEU A 635 -4.46 19.03 20.89
CA LEU A 635 -3.03 18.73 21.03
C LEU A 635 -2.65 18.71 22.52
N GLU A 636 -2.16 17.57 23.01
CA GLU A 636 -1.81 17.39 24.43
C GLU A 636 -0.47 16.67 24.60
N GLU A 637 0.13 16.79 25.79
CA GLU A 637 1.32 16.02 26.15
C GLU A 637 0.96 14.53 26.32
N TRP A 638 1.62 13.64 25.59
CA TRP A 638 1.47 12.20 25.81
C TRP A 638 2.29 11.81 27.03
N LYS A 639 1.63 11.67 28.18
CA LYS A 639 2.27 11.26 29.43
C LYS A 639 2.45 9.74 29.50
N GLN A 640 3.52 9.30 30.16
CA GLN A 640 3.71 7.88 30.48
C GLN A 640 2.66 7.45 31.52
N PRO A 641 1.89 6.38 31.28
CA PRO A 641 0.85 5.95 32.20
C PRO A 641 1.46 5.38 33.49
N ILE A 642 1.04 5.94 34.63
CA ILE A 642 1.29 5.37 35.95
C ILE A 642 0.09 4.48 36.30
N VAL A 643 0.35 3.21 36.60
CA VAL A 643 -0.69 2.22 36.90
C VAL A 643 -0.40 1.57 38.25
N HIS A 644 -1.42 1.50 39.09
CA HIS A 644 -1.38 0.71 40.32
C HIS A 644 -1.63 -0.76 39.98
N MET A 645 -0.62 -1.62 40.08
CA MET A 645 -0.76 -3.07 39.93
C MET A 645 -0.11 -3.79 41.11
N ASN A 646 -0.78 -4.81 41.65
CA ASN A 646 -0.31 -5.62 42.79
C ASN A 646 0.07 -4.85 44.07
N GLY A 647 -0.37 -3.59 44.21
CA GLY A 647 -0.06 -2.72 45.35
C GLY A 647 1.11 -1.76 45.14
N GLU A 648 1.72 -1.74 43.95
CA GLU A 648 2.81 -0.83 43.58
C GLU A 648 2.36 0.13 42.46
N GLU A 649 2.81 1.39 42.51
CA GLU A 649 2.72 2.32 41.39
C GLU A 649 3.87 2.07 40.41
N VAL A 650 3.53 1.60 39.21
CA VAL A 650 4.52 1.36 38.14
C VAL A 650 4.27 2.32 37.00
N MET A 651 5.32 3.02 36.57
CA MET A 651 5.32 3.85 35.37
C MET A 651 5.63 2.97 34.16
N TYR A 652 4.74 2.99 33.17
CA TYR A 652 4.90 2.21 31.94
C TYR A 652 5.30 3.10 30.75
N PRO A 653 6.00 2.56 29.74
CA PRO A 653 6.26 3.27 28.49
C PRO A 653 4.95 3.65 27.78
N ARG A 654 5.01 4.67 26.90
CA ARG A 654 3.94 5.00 25.97
C ARG A 654 3.65 3.79 25.09
N ARG A 655 2.41 3.30 25.15
CA ARG A 655 1.92 2.15 24.39
C ARG A 655 0.67 2.52 23.63
N ALA A 656 0.58 2.05 22.38
CA ALA A 656 -0.56 2.26 21.51
C ALA A 656 -1.04 0.96 20.87
N GLY A 657 -2.37 0.80 20.79
CA GLY A 657 -3.00 -0.16 19.88
C GLY A 657 -3.28 0.48 18.53
N ILE A 658 -3.10 -0.26 17.43
CA ILE A 658 -3.36 0.21 16.06
C ILE A 658 -4.26 -0.79 15.35
N SER A 659 -5.44 -0.34 14.91
CA SER A 659 -6.45 -1.17 14.23
C SER A 659 -6.55 -0.82 12.74
N SER A 660 -6.60 -1.83 11.87
CA SER A 660 -7.18 -1.66 10.53
C SER A 660 -8.00 -2.87 10.09
N PHE A 661 -9.19 -2.59 9.58
CA PHE A 661 -10.20 -3.57 9.23
C PHE A 661 -10.53 -3.46 7.74
N GLY A 662 -10.28 -4.52 6.98
CA GLY A 662 -10.54 -4.56 5.54
C GLY A 662 -12.02 -4.73 5.25
N ALA A 663 -12.56 -4.06 4.23
CA ALA A 663 -13.97 -4.17 3.84
C ALA A 663 -14.39 -5.57 3.33
N GLY A 664 -13.45 -6.50 3.12
CA GLY A 664 -13.69 -7.94 2.92
C GLY A 664 -13.59 -8.78 4.22
N GLY A 665 -13.59 -8.12 5.37
CA GLY A 665 -13.63 -8.72 6.70
C GLY A 665 -12.27 -9.12 7.30
N VAL A 666 -11.12 -8.82 6.68
CA VAL A 666 -9.80 -9.14 7.26
C VAL A 666 -9.39 -8.07 8.27
N ASN A 667 -9.31 -8.45 9.54
CA ASN A 667 -8.97 -7.55 10.64
C ASN A 667 -7.51 -7.74 11.07
N VAL A 668 -6.83 -6.63 11.35
CA VAL A 668 -5.45 -6.61 11.85
C VAL A 668 -5.35 -5.66 13.04
N HIS A 669 -4.65 -6.08 14.09
CA HIS A 669 -4.30 -5.22 15.22
C HIS A 669 -2.81 -5.37 15.59
N ILE A 670 -2.17 -4.25 15.94
CA ILE A 670 -0.76 -4.17 16.33
C ILE A 670 -0.62 -3.41 17.65
N ILE A 671 0.21 -3.91 18.56
CA ILE A 671 0.65 -3.22 19.78
C ILE A 671 2.04 -2.63 19.55
N LEU A 672 2.16 -1.31 19.68
CA LEU A 672 3.39 -0.55 19.53
C LEU A 672 3.78 0.10 20.87
N GLU A 673 5.07 0.11 21.19
CA GLU A 673 5.66 0.67 22.41
C GLU A 673 6.80 1.65 22.05
N GLU A 674 6.94 2.75 22.79
CA GLU A 674 8.10 3.64 22.61
C GLU A 674 9.40 2.93 23.02
N TYR A 675 10.48 3.13 22.27
CA TYR A 675 11.79 2.67 22.70
C TYR A 675 12.38 3.63 23.75
N GLN A 676 12.68 3.12 24.94
CA GLN A 676 13.37 3.87 25.98
C GLN A 676 14.85 3.49 25.97
N ALA A 677 15.67 4.30 25.29
CA ALA A 677 17.12 4.13 25.34
C ALA A 677 17.62 4.22 26.79
N GLU A 678 18.49 3.28 27.20
CA GLU A 678 19.22 3.43 28.45
C GLU A 678 20.08 4.68 28.35
N LYS A 679 19.86 5.63 29.26
CA LYS A 679 20.73 6.80 29.38
C LYS A 679 22.07 6.34 29.95
N ASP A 680 23.01 6.03 29.07
CA ASP A 680 24.41 5.92 29.43
C ASP A 680 24.83 7.22 30.13
N LYS A 681 25.18 7.10 31.40
CA LYS A 681 25.46 8.25 32.27
C LYS A 681 26.82 8.81 31.92
N ASP A 682 26.87 10.05 31.45
CA ASP A 682 27.93 11.04 31.68
C ASP A 682 29.37 10.48 31.74
N ILE A 683 29.76 9.71 30.73
CA ILE A 683 31.15 9.36 30.46
C ILE A 683 31.43 9.80 29.02
N GLN A 684 32.36 10.77 28.88
CA GLN A 684 32.84 11.38 27.62
C GLN A 684 32.04 12.58 27.04
N GLU A 685 31.90 13.67 27.82
CA GLU A 685 31.85 15.02 27.23
C GLU A 685 33.23 15.49 26.67
N GLU A 686 34.30 14.69 26.83
CA GLU A 686 35.67 15.08 26.47
C GLU A 686 36.13 14.68 25.05
N LEU A 687 35.34 13.91 24.27
CA LEU A 687 35.75 13.42 22.93
C LEU A 687 35.26 14.26 21.74
N ASP A 688 34.26 15.13 21.90
CA ASP A 688 33.68 15.95 20.81
C ASP A 688 34.54 17.18 20.43
N LYS A 689 35.85 16.98 20.21
CA LYS A 689 36.79 18.02 19.73
C LYS A 689 37.66 17.60 18.54
N GLU A 690 37.57 16.34 18.11
CA GLU A 690 38.23 15.90 16.88
C GLU A 690 37.38 16.23 15.64
N PRO A 691 37.99 16.69 14.53
CA PRO A 691 37.24 17.02 13.32
C PRO A 691 36.68 15.76 12.65
N VAL A 692 35.39 15.76 12.34
CA VAL A 692 34.73 14.72 11.54
C VAL A 692 34.89 14.99 10.04
N ILE A 693 34.67 13.97 9.20
CA ILE A 693 34.53 14.13 7.75
C ILE A 693 33.04 14.06 7.40
N ILE A 694 32.52 15.13 6.81
CA ILE A 694 31.18 15.15 6.22
C ILE A 694 31.32 14.84 4.73
N VAL A 695 30.46 13.95 4.24
CA VAL A 695 30.39 13.54 2.83
C VAL A 695 28.95 13.62 2.33
N LEU A 696 28.80 14.02 1.07
CA LEU A 696 27.54 13.95 0.32
C LEU A 696 27.85 13.50 -1.10
N SER A 697 26.96 12.71 -1.70
CA SER A 697 27.05 12.36 -3.12
C SER A 697 25.69 12.25 -3.78
N ALA A 698 25.64 12.53 -5.08
CA ALA A 698 24.46 12.32 -5.89
C ALA A 698 24.81 11.88 -7.33
N GLN A 699 23.80 11.52 -8.12
CA GLN A 699 24.00 11.22 -9.54
C GLN A 699 24.24 12.48 -10.38
N LYS A 700 23.34 13.47 -10.32
CA LYS A 700 23.47 14.76 -11.04
C LYS A 700 23.94 15.88 -10.10
N GLU A 701 24.57 16.94 -10.62
CA GLU A 701 25.05 18.07 -9.80
C GLU A 701 23.90 18.76 -9.04
N GLN A 702 22.73 18.89 -9.67
CA GLN A 702 21.58 19.53 -9.04
C GLN A 702 21.13 18.77 -7.79
N ASN A 703 21.00 17.44 -7.85
CA ASN A 703 20.65 16.63 -6.68
C ASN A 703 21.70 16.76 -5.55
N LEU A 704 22.99 16.94 -5.88
CA LEU A 704 24.03 17.19 -4.87
C LEU A 704 23.86 18.56 -4.18
N ARG A 705 23.49 19.60 -4.96
CA ARG A 705 23.14 20.93 -4.42
C ARG A 705 21.89 20.88 -3.55
N ASP A 706 20.88 20.14 -3.96
CA ASP A 706 19.63 19.97 -3.21
C ASP A 706 19.88 19.18 -1.91
N ALA A 707 20.72 18.14 -1.94
CA ALA A 707 21.11 17.38 -0.76
C ALA A 707 21.89 18.24 0.25
N ALA A 708 22.76 19.12 -0.24
CA ALA A 708 23.47 20.09 0.59
C ALA A 708 22.51 21.12 1.22
N GLN A 709 21.46 21.57 0.52
CA GLN A 709 20.41 22.43 1.09
C GLN A 709 19.62 21.72 2.19
N LEU A 710 19.21 20.46 1.95
CA LEU A 710 18.47 19.66 2.92
C LEU A 710 19.30 19.40 4.19
N LEU A 711 20.58 19.02 4.04
CA LEU A 711 21.49 18.84 5.19
C LEU A 711 21.68 20.16 5.95
N LYS A 712 21.84 21.28 5.25
CA LYS A 712 21.97 22.61 5.88
C LYS A 712 20.73 22.96 6.70
N ALA A 713 19.53 22.77 6.14
CA ALA A 713 18.26 23.05 6.82
C ALA A 713 18.07 22.17 8.07
N TYR A 714 18.50 20.90 8.02
CA TYR A 714 18.53 20.00 9.17
C TYR A 714 19.46 20.52 10.28
N MET A 715 20.69 20.90 9.93
CA MET A 715 21.65 21.46 10.90
C MET A 715 21.15 22.77 11.54
N GLU A 716 20.57 23.66 10.75
CA GLU A 716 19.94 24.90 11.24
C GLU A 716 18.77 24.64 12.19
N LYS A 717 17.96 23.61 11.94
CA LYS A 717 16.83 23.22 12.81
C LYS A 717 17.34 22.72 14.17
N SER A 718 18.41 21.94 14.15
CA SER A 718 19.04 21.37 15.36
C SER A 718 19.66 22.45 16.24
N LEU A 719 20.39 23.43 15.67
CA LEU A 719 20.94 24.58 16.42
C LEU A 719 19.86 25.43 17.13
N LYS A 720 18.65 25.50 16.59
CA LYS A 720 17.54 26.27 17.16
C LYS A 720 16.88 25.59 18.38
N GLY A 721 17.42 24.45 18.85
CA GLY A 721 16.91 23.70 20.01
C GLY A 721 15.57 23.01 19.77
N ALA A 722 15.20 22.78 18.49
CA ALA A 722 13.91 22.23 18.09
C ALA A 722 13.88 20.67 18.04
N GLY A 723 14.84 20.01 18.71
CA GLY A 723 14.96 18.56 18.75
C GLY A 723 16.08 18.07 19.68
N GLU A 724 16.14 16.76 19.89
CA GLU A 724 17.23 16.09 20.58
C GLU A 724 18.42 16.02 19.60
N MET A 725 19.55 16.64 19.95
CA MET A 725 20.70 16.82 19.05
C MET A 725 21.45 15.49 18.88
N ALA A 726 21.52 14.97 17.64
CA ALA A 726 22.41 13.86 17.30
C ALA A 726 23.88 14.28 17.45
N LYS A 727 24.76 13.39 17.93
CA LYS A 727 26.19 13.72 18.04
C LYS A 727 26.77 13.92 16.64
N LEU A 728 27.69 14.88 16.51
CA LEU A 728 28.36 15.21 15.24
C LEU A 728 29.01 13.98 14.58
N ARG A 729 29.53 13.07 15.42
CA ARG A 729 30.15 11.81 15.00
C ARG A 729 29.15 10.78 14.45
N ASP A 730 27.93 10.74 14.97
CA ASP A 730 26.83 9.87 14.48
C ASP A 730 26.34 10.34 13.11
N VAL A 731 26.20 11.67 12.93
CA VAL A 731 25.88 12.31 11.65
C VAL A 731 26.92 11.93 10.59
N ALA A 732 28.21 12.15 10.90
CA ALA A 732 29.30 11.85 9.99
C ALA A 732 29.34 10.36 9.61
N TYR A 733 29.22 9.46 10.60
CA TYR A 733 29.19 8.02 10.36
C TYR A 733 28.01 7.58 9.48
N THR A 734 26.82 8.15 9.72
CA THR A 734 25.63 7.82 8.93
C THR A 734 25.78 8.26 7.47
N LEU A 735 26.32 9.46 7.21
CA LEU A 735 26.59 9.93 5.84
C LEU A 735 27.69 9.10 5.14
N GLN A 736 28.69 8.63 5.89
CA GLN A 736 29.81 7.86 5.37
C GLN A 736 29.46 6.40 5.03
N ALA A 737 28.78 5.70 5.94
CA ALA A 737 28.50 4.26 5.81
C ALA A 737 27.07 3.94 5.36
N GLY A 738 26.12 4.84 5.66
CA GLY A 738 24.68 4.67 5.40
C GLY A 738 24.17 5.35 4.14
N ARG A 739 25.05 5.79 3.23
CA ARG A 739 24.71 6.33 1.91
C ARG A 739 25.61 5.69 0.85
N ASP A 740 25.07 5.45 -0.34
CA ASP A 740 25.85 4.89 -1.45
C ASP A 740 26.68 5.99 -2.15
N PRO A 741 27.98 5.76 -2.45
CA PRO A 741 28.89 6.81 -2.92
C PRO A 741 28.80 7.02 -4.45
N MET A 742 27.99 8.01 -4.87
CA MET A 742 27.64 8.31 -6.27
C MET A 742 28.69 9.15 -7.04
N GLN A 743 28.37 9.57 -8.27
CA GLN A 743 29.30 10.19 -9.21
C GLN A 743 29.70 11.64 -8.85
N CYS A 744 28.73 12.49 -8.51
CA CYS A 744 28.96 13.85 -8.02
C CYS A 744 29.20 13.77 -6.50
N ARG A 745 30.34 14.25 -6.01
CA ARG A 745 30.76 14.12 -4.62
C ARG A 745 31.18 15.44 -4.00
N LEU A 746 30.81 15.67 -2.75
CA LEU A 746 31.21 16.78 -1.89
C LEU A 746 31.76 16.20 -0.58
N ALA A 747 32.94 16.65 -0.15
CA ALA A 747 33.48 16.31 1.15
C ALA A 747 34.22 17.48 1.81
N PHE A 748 34.15 17.55 3.13
CA PHE A 748 34.87 18.52 3.95
C PHE A 748 35.02 18.03 5.39
N THR A 749 35.93 18.65 6.14
CA THR A 749 36.07 18.43 7.59
C THR A 749 35.21 19.41 8.38
N ALA A 750 34.76 19.05 9.57
CA ALA A 750 34.07 19.98 10.49
C ALA A 750 34.26 19.59 11.96
N ARG A 751 34.23 20.57 12.88
CA ARG A 751 34.36 20.37 14.34
C ARG A 751 33.08 20.63 15.12
N ASP A 752 32.17 21.40 14.54
CA ASP A 752 30.88 21.79 15.12
C ASP A 752 29.82 21.95 14.01
N VAL A 753 28.58 22.24 14.40
CA VAL A 753 27.44 22.34 13.48
C VAL A 753 27.51 23.63 12.65
N GLU A 754 28.06 24.69 13.24
CA GLU A 754 28.32 25.98 12.62
C GLU A 754 29.32 25.86 11.45
N GLU A 755 30.44 25.16 11.62
CA GLU A 755 31.41 24.90 10.55
C GLU A 755 30.82 24.04 9.41
N ILE A 756 29.90 23.11 9.71
CA ILE A 756 29.13 22.41 8.67
C ILE A 756 28.29 23.40 7.86
N ILE A 757 27.53 24.27 8.54
CA ILE A 757 26.64 25.23 7.88
C ILE A 757 27.46 26.20 7.02
N GLU A 758 28.55 26.75 7.52
CA GLU A 758 29.44 27.64 6.76
C GLU A 758 29.96 26.94 5.49
N LYS A 759 30.44 25.70 5.59
CA LYS A 759 30.99 24.97 4.44
C LYS A 759 29.94 24.56 3.42
N LEU A 760 28.71 24.27 3.85
CA LEU A 760 27.56 24.07 2.96
C LEU A 760 27.17 25.39 2.27
N GLU A 761 27.18 26.54 2.95
CA GLU A 761 26.96 27.85 2.30
C GLU A 761 28.06 28.19 1.28
N VAL A 762 29.32 27.89 1.60
CA VAL A 762 30.46 28.07 0.67
C VAL A 762 30.30 27.22 -0.59
N PHE A 763 29.76 26.00 -0.48
CA PHE A 763 29.43 25.16 -1.65
C PHE A 763 28.23 25.72 -2.44
N LEU A 764 27.12 26.03 -1.76
CA LEU A 764 25.88 26.48 -2.41
C LEU A 764 26.03 27.81 -3.13
N ASN A 765 26.82 28.74 -2.59
CA ASN A 765 27.06 30.06 -3.20
C ASN A 765 28.09 30.05 -4.34
N GLN A 766 28.77 28.92 -4.62
CA GLN A 766 29.75 28.84 -5.70
C GLN A 766 29.11 28.51 -7.07
N VAL A 767 29.38 29.39 -8.03
CA VAL A 767 28.95 29.29 -9.44
C VAL A 767 29.98 28.53 -10.31
N ALA A 768 31.21 28.30 -9.81
CA ALA A 768 32.23 27.53 -10.52
C ALA A 768 33.14 26.77 -9.54
N ALA A 769 33.51 25.53 -9.91
CA ALA A 769 34.25 24.61 -9.06
C ALA A 769 35.69 25.09 -8.77
N GLY A 770 36.03 25.23 -7.48
CA GLY A 770 37.40 25.36 -7.02
C GLY A 770 37.55 24.88 -5.58
N GLU A 771 38.60 24.11 -5.30
CA GLU A 771 38.97 23.75 -3.93
C GLU A 771 39.29 25.01 -3.13
N LYS A 772 38.37 25.44 -2.25
CA LYS A 772 38.53 26.61 -1.38
C LYS A 772 38.02 26.27 0.02
N ASN A 773 38.65 26.86 1.03
CA ASN A 773 38.27 26.78 2.45
C ASN A 773 38.05 25.34 3.00
N GLY A 774 38.81 24.36 2.50
CA GLY A 774 38.70 22.97 2.95
C GLY A 774 37.47 22.22 2.44
N VAL A 775 36.82 22.73 1.39
CA VAL A 775 35.71 22.07 0.69
C VAL A 775 36.21 21.44 -0.61
N TYR A 776 35.98 20.13 -0.77
CA TYR A 776 36.41 19.34 -1.92
C TYR A 776 35.21 18.84 -2.71
N ILE A 777 35.22 19.07 -4.03
CA ILE A 777 34.16 18.68 -4.96
C ILE A 777 34.80 17.83 -6.06
N GLY A 778 34.19 16.70 -6.41
CA GLY A 778 34.62 15.87 -7.52
C GLY A 778 33.47 15.33 -8.34
N TYR A 779 33.72 15.21 -9.65
CA TYR A 779 32.81 14.65 -10.64
C TYR A 779 33.52 13.44 -11.24
N SER A 780 33.06 12.24 -10.88
CA SER A 780 33.66 10.97 -11.30
C SER A 780 33.20 10.56 -12.71
N THR A 781 33.59 11.32 -13.73
CA THR A 781 33.44 10.86 -15.13
C THR A 781 34.40 9.70 -15.41
N ALA A 782 33.96 8.72 -16.21
CA ALA A 782 34.71 7.49 -16.48
C ALA A 782 36.15 7.73 -16.97
N GLU A 783 36.35 8.79 -17.78
CA GLU A 783 37.63 9.24 -18.32
C GLU A 783 38.73 9.50 -17.26
N LYS A 784 38.35 9.84 -16.01
CA LYS A 784 39.32 10.23 -14.96
C LYS A 784 39.85 9.07 -14.11
N LYS A 785 39.37 7.83 -14.30
CA LYS A 785 39.87 6.65 -13.57
C LYS A 785 41.40 6.42 -13.72
N HIS A 786 42.02 6.93 -14.78
CA HIS A 786 43.45 6.71 -15.09
C HIS A 786 44.44 7.77 -14.57
N ARG A 787 44.04 8.75 -13.74
CA ARG A 787 44.97 9.75 -13.17
C ARG A 787 44.87 9.91 -11.66
N THR A 788 45.45 8.98 -10.91
CA THR A 788 46.14 9.23 -9.62
C THR A 788 46.82 7.95 -9.10
N GLU A 789 48.05 7.70 -9.57
CA GLU A 789 48.99 6.79 -8.91
C GLU A 789 49.69 7.52 -7.74
N GLU A 790 48.94 7.85 -6.68
CA GLU A 790 49.55 7.94 -5.34
C GLU A 790 49.42 6.55 -4.69
N THR A 791 50.56 6.00 -4.28
CA THR A 791 50.69 4.66 -3.68
C THR A 791 50.05 4.61 -2.28
N LEU A 792 49.52 3.43 -1.95
CA LEU A 792 48.65 3.20 -0.78
C LEU A 792 49.39 2.82 0.51
N ASP A 793 50.72 2.83 0.52
CA ASP A 793 51.54 2.17 1.55
C ASP A 793 51.47 2.79 2.96
N ASP A 794 50.96 4.01 3.13
CA ASP A 794 50.98 4.67 4.45
C ASP A 794 49.66 4.59 5.27
N LEU A 795 48.50 4.29 4.67
CA LEU A 795 47.19 4.49 5.36
C LEU A 795 46.96 3.61 6.60
N GLU A 796 47.65 2.47 6.76
CA GLU A 796 47.58 1.68 8.00
C GLU A 796 48.28 2.37 9.18
N THR A 797 49.28 3.22 8.91
CA THR A 797 50.10 3.90 9.93
C THR A 797 49.59 5.29 10.28
N ILE A 798 48.75 5.89 9.43
CA ILE A 798 48.31 7.28 9.61
C ILE A 798 46.95 7.35 10.32
N ARG A 799 46.95 7.22 11.65
CA ARG A 799 45.76 7.50 12.48
C ARG A 799 45.86 8.85 13.20
N THR A 800 44.73 9.55 13.27
CA THR A 800 44.46 10.74 14.11
C THR A 800 45.43 11.93 13.98
N SER A 801 45.86 12.29 12.75
CA SER A 801 46.48 13.60 12.49
C SER A 801 45.53 14.48 11.65
N PRO A 802 45.37 15.80 11.93
CA PRO A 802 44.42 16.65 11.20
C PRO A 802 44.63 16.66 9.67
N GLY A 803 45.88 16.67 9.20
CA GLY A 803 46.20 16.65 7.76
C GLY A 803 45.84 15.33 7.07
N THR A 804 45.66 14.25 7.82
CA THR A 804 45.20 12.96 7.30
C THR A 804 43.72 12.99 6.97
N VAL A 805 42.93 13.54 7.90
CA VAL A 805 41.46 13.61 7.80
C VAL A 805 41.06 14.46 6.58
N GLU A 806 41.77 15.56 6.34
CA GLU A 806 41.63 16.37 5.12
C GLU A 806 42.06 15.62 3.84
N LYS A 807 43.18 14.87 3.88
CA LYS A 807 43.61 14.06 2.71
C LYS A 807 42.59 12.98 2.37
N MET A 808 41.98 12.32 3.36
CA MET A 808 40.92 11.32 3.15
C MET A 808 39.67 11.94 2.52
N ALA A 809 39.21 13.08 3.03
CA ALA A 809 38.07 13.82 2.47
C ALA A 809 38.31 14.18 0.99
N LYS A 810 39.50 14.72 0.67
CA LYS A 810 39.89 15.06 -0.70
C LYS A 810 39.95 13.83 -1.62
N LEU A 811 40.56 12.74 -1.19
CA LEU A 811 40.67 11.51 -1.98
C LEU A 811 39.30 10.90 -2.29
N TRP A 812 38.39 10.87 -1.31
CA TRP A 812 37.03 10.35 -1.51
C TRP A 812 36.22 11.20 -2.49
N ALA A 813 36.30 12.54 -2.38
CA ALA A 813 35.64 13.45 -3.32
C ALA A 813 36.12 13.21 -4.77
N HIS A 814 37.41 12.90 -4.96
CA HIS A 814 38.00 12.54 -6.26
C HIS A 814 37.72 11.09 -6.71
N GLY A 815 36.76 10.39 -6.09
CA GLY A 815 36.27 9.08 -6.55
C GLY A 815 36.95 7.86 -5.92
N ARG A 816 37.95 8.03 -5.03
CA ARG A 816 38.54 6.88 -4.31
C ARG A 816 37.52 6.30 -3.32
N GLN A 817 37.60 4.99 -3.11
CA GLN A 817 36.84 4.32 -2.05
C GLN A 817 37.63 4.35 -0.75
N ILE A 818 36.94 4.52 0.38
CA ILE A 818 37.50 4.64 1.73
C ILE A 818 36.74 3.67 2.63
N ASP A 819 37.46 2.84 3.40
CA ASP A 819 36.83 2.06 4.48
C ASP A 819 36.64 2.95 5.70
N TRP A 820 35.44 3.52 5.82
CA TRP A 820 35.06 4.36 6.95
C TRP A 820 35.07 3.61 8.28
N LYS A 821 34.91 2.27 8.31
CA LYS A 821 34.93 1.48 9.57
C LYS A 821 36.27 1.60 10.29
N SER A 822 37.36 1.81 9.54
CA SER A 822 38.71 2.01 10.09
C SER A 822 38.85 3.24 10.99
N LEU A 823 37.97 4.24 10.87
CA LEU A 823 37.95 5.45 11.71
C LEU A 823 37.30 5.25 13.09
N TYR A 824 36.54 4.16 13.28
CA TYR A 824 35.64 3.98 14.44
C TYR A 824 35.97 2.74 15.28
N GLN A 825 37.24 2.32 15.32
CA GLN A 825 37.62 1.02 15.90
C GLN A 825 37.52 0.91 17.43
N SER A 826 37.50 2.02 18.16
CA SER A 826 37.36 2.04 19.63
C SER A 826 35.89 2.04 20.10
N GLU A 827 35.00 2.60 19.28
CA GLU A 827 33.59 2.83 19.59
C GLU A 827 32.85 3.11 18.28
N ARG A 828 31.76 2.37 18.03
CA ARG A 828 30.95 2.50 16.81
C ARG A 828 29.84 3.53 17.04
N PRO A 829 29.79 4.64 16.27
CA PRO A 829 28.72 5.63 16.40
C PRO A 829 27.36 5.02 16.07
N SER A 830 26.29 5.64 16.60
CA SER A 830 24.92 5.26 16.29
C SER A 830 24.55 5.73 14.88
N LYS A 831 23.65 4.99 14.22
CA LYS A 831 22.96 5.49 13.02
C LYS A 831 21.91 6.51 13.46
N VAL A 832 21.75 7.60 12.73
CA VAL A 832 20.77 8.66 13.06
C VAL A 832 19.93 9.08 11.85
N PRO A 833 18.63 9.39 12.01
CA PRO A 833 17.79 9.92 10.95
C PRO A 833 18.36 11.23 10.37
N LEU A 834 18.66 11.20 9.08
CA LEU A 834 19.17 12.33 8.29
C LEU A 834 18.32 12.49 7.02
N PRO A 835 18.30 13.68 6.40
CA PRO A 835 17.62 13.88 5.12
C PRO A 835 18.02 12.82 4.07
N THR A 836 17.04 12.40 3.30
CA THR A 836 17.16 11.37 2.26
C THR A 836 17.42 11.99 0.89
N TYR A 837 17.72 11.16 -0.10
CA TYR A 837 18.06 11.58 -1.46
C TYR A 837 16.97 12.46 -2.10
N PRO A 838 17.31 13.66 -2.59
CA PRO A 838 16.38 14.51 -3.33
C PRO A 838 16.26 14.01 -4.77
N PHE A 839 15.31 13.09 -5.01
CA PHE A 839 15.02 12.58 -6.35
C PHE A 839 14.68 13.69 -7.35
N SER A 840 15.14 13.51 -8.59
CA SER A 840 14.77 14.33 -9.72
C SER A 840 13.25 14.28 -9.93
N LYS A 841 12.63 15.44 -10.19
CA LYS A 841 11.18 15.57 -10.38
C LYS A 841 10.80 15.60 -11.86
N GLU A 842 11.28 14.61 -12.61
CA GLU A 842 10.99 14.48 -14.03
C GLU A 842 9.65 13.77 -14.23
N ARG A 843 8.79 14.30 -15.11
CA ARG A 843 7.42 13.82 -15.31
C ARG A 843 7.38 12.65 -16.30
N TYR A 844 6.68 11.58 -15.91
CA TYR A 844 6.40 10.40 -16.72
C TYR A 844 4.94 9.99 -16.59
N TRP A 845 4.19 10.18 -17.67
CA TRP A 845 2.80 9.77 -17.78
C TRP A 845 2.49 9.19 -19.16
N ILE A 846 1.51 8.30 -19.22
CA ILE A 846 1.05 7.65 -20.44
C ILE A 846 0.28 8.62 -21.35
N GLY A 847 0.57 8.61 -22.65
CA GLY A 847 -0.05 9.49 -23.64
C GLY A 847 0.65 10.85 -23.85
N GLU A 848 1.78 11.10 -23.17
CA GLU A 848 2.64 12.26 -23.47
C GLU A 848 3.51 11.96 -24.69
N THR A 849 3.30 12.75 -25.75
CA THR A 849 3.90 12.72 -27.10
C THR A 849 4.35 11.32 -27.54
N PRO A 850 3.53 10.60 -28.34
CA PRO A 850 3.90 9.29 -28.85
C PRO A 850 5.28 9.33 -29.52
N PHE A 851 6.11 8.36 -29.16
CA PHE A 851 7.11 7.81 -30.06
C PHE A 851 6.41 7.51 -31.39
N GLU A 852 6.84 8.12 -32.50
CA GLU A 852 6.55 7.56 -33.82
C GLU A 852 7.31 6.24 -33.90
N PRO A 853 6.64 5.07 -33.89
CA PRO A 853 7.34 3.86 -34.25
C PRO A 853 7.75 3.98 -35.72
N PRO A 854 8.86 3.38 -36.16
CA PRO A 854 9.01 3.07 -37.58
C PRO A 854 7.79 2.23 -37.97
N THR A 855 6.83 2.88 -38.63
CA THR A 855 5.41 2.47 -38.71
C THR A 855 5.22 0.96 -38.84
N LYS A 856 4.18 0.34 -38.31
CA LYS A 856 3.67 -0.90 -38.93
C LYS A 856 2.45 -0.53 -39.77
N ALA A 857 2.55 -0.75 -41.08
CA ALA A 857 1.45 -0.49 -41.99
C ALA A 857 0.24 -1.34 -41.59
N ALA A 858 -0.92 -0.71 -41.46
CA ALA A 858 -2.18 -1.44 -41.32
C ALA A 858 -2.45 -2.18 -42.63
N GLY A 859 -2.58 -3.51 -42.56
CA GLY A 859 -2.73 -4.33 -43.76
C GLY A 859 -2.81 -5.83 -43.44
N ALA A 860 -4.00 -6.31 -43.08
CA ALA A 860 -4.26 -7.74 -43.03
C ALA A 860 -4.55 -8.26 -44.44
N GLY A 861 -3.61 -9.02 -45.03
CA GLY A 861 -3.88 -9.88 -46.20
C GLY A 861 -2.93 -9.76 -47.38
N ALA A 862 -2.25 -10.88 -47.66
CA ALA A 862 -1.65 -11.29 -48.94
C ALA A 862 -0.45 -10.51 -49.54
N GLY A 863 0.61 -11.25 -49.84
CA GLY A 863 1.43 -11.03 -51.05
C GLY A 863 2.75 -10.26 -50.93
N LEU A 864 3.84 -11.02 -50.76
CA LEU A 864 5.22 -10.74 -51.23
C LEU A 864 5.53 -9.38 -51.90
N ALA A 865 6.14 -8.45 -51.15
CA ALA A 865 7.25 -7.59 -51.59
C ALA A 865 7.85 -6.80 -50.40
N PRO A 866 9.18 -6.73 -50.21
CA PRO A 866 9.79 -5.87 -49.20
C PRO A 866 10.12 -4.47 -49.80
N THR A 867 9.49 -3.41 -49.30
CA THR A 867 9.79 -2.02 -49.68
C THR A 867 9.87 -1.09 -48.47
N ARG A 868 11.05 -1.04 -47.83
CA ARG A 868 11.39 -0.07 -46.77
C ARG A 868 12.88 0.20 -46.64
N ILE A 869 13.39 1.26 -47.28
CA ILE A 869 14.58 2.00 -46.82
C ILE A 869 14.47 3.45 -47.31
N PRO A 870 14.40 4.45 -46.41
CA PRO A 870 14.85 5.81 -46.76
C PRO A 870 15.96 6.39 -45.87
N GLU A 871 15.91 6.21 -44.54
CA GLU A 871 16.86 6.88 -43.63
C GLU A 871 18.17 6.11 -43.40
N SER A 872 18.11 4.77 -43.24
CA SER A 872 19.31 3.98 -42.94
C SER A 872 20.27 3.87 -44.13
N SER A 873 19.78 3.86 -45.38
CA SER A 873 20.65 3.95 -46.57
C SER A 873 21.42 5.26 -46.62
N MET A 874 20.77 6.40 -46.32
CA MET A 874 21.43 7.71 -46.34
C MET A 874 22.56 7.80 -45.31
N PHE A 875 22.37 7.25 -44.10
CA PHE A 875 23.44 7.21 -43.10
C PHE A 875 24.59 6.30 -43.54
N LEU A 876 24.30 5.13 -44.10
CA LEU A 876 25.31 4.18 -44.55
C LEU A 876 26.11 4.69 -45.76
N GLU A 877 25.47 5.42 -46.68
CA GLU A 877 26.12 6.17 -47.76
C GLU A 877 27.08 7.24 -47.23
N GLN A 878 26.63 8.07 -46.27
CA GLN A 878 27.47 9.08 -45.63
C GLN A 878 28.67 8.45 -44.90
N LEU A 879 28.45 7.32 -44.21
CA LEU A 879 29.50 6.59 -43.49
C LEU A 879 30.55 6.01 -44.43
N CYS A 880 30.16 5.56 -45.63
CA CYS A 880 31.11 5.11 -46.67
C CYS A 880 31.89 6.29 -47.28
N GLN A 881 31.29 7.48 -47.40
CA GLN A 881 31.95 8.68 -47.91
C GLN A 881 32.86 9.37 -46.89
N ALA A 882 32.69 9.10 -45.58
CA ALA A 882 33.49 9.67 -44.50
C ALA A 882 34.93 9.11 -44.47
N LEU A 883 35.87 9.94 -43.98
CA LEU A 883 37.25 9.54 -43.78
C LEU A 883 37.35 8.44 -42.70
N GLU A 884 38.32 7.54 -42.82
CA GLU A 884 38.48 6.37 -41.93
C GLU A 884 38.49 6.75 -40.44
N GLY A 885 39.14 7.86 -40.08
CA GLY A 885 39.18 8.39 -38.71
C GLY A 885 37.90 9.07 -38.20
N GLU A 886 36.93 9.35 -39.06
CA GLU A 886 35.65 10.00 -38.71
C GLU A 886 34.52 8.98 -38.50
N ARG A 887 34.65 7.77 -39.09
CA ARG A 887 33.62 6.72 -39.10
C ARG A 887 33.19 6.28 -37.69
N LEU A 888 34.14 6.07 -36.78
CA LEU A 888 33.82 5.66 -35.39
C LEU A 888 32.93 6.70 -34.69
N GLY A 889 33.36 7.97 -34.69
CA GLY A 889 32.60 9.06 -34.08
C GLY A 889 31.30 9.41 -34.82
N MET A 890 31.05 8.90 -36.03
CA MET A 890 29.74 8.95 -36.68
C MET A 890 28.82 7.82 -36.19
N ILE A 891 29.34 6.59 -36.05
CA ILE A 891 28.58 5.47 -35.48
C ILE A 891 28.21 5.77 -34.02
N GLU A 892 29.14 6.24 -33.19
CA GLU A 892 28.88 6.59 -31.79
C GLU A 892 27.71 7.57 -31.64
N ARG A 893 27.72 8.68 -32.38
CA ARG A 893 26.62 9.66 -32.38
C ARG A 893 25.30 9.06 -32.88
N TYR A 894 25.35 8.25 -33.94
CA TYR A 894 24.13 7.62 -34.47
C TYR A 894 23.55 6.58 -33.51
N LEU A 895 24.38 5.81 -32.81
CA LEU A 895 23.94 4.91 -31.74
C LEU A 895 23.37 5.67 -30.55
N GLN A 896 23.94 6.81 -30.16
CA GLN A 896 23.34 7.71 -29.16
C GLN A 896 21.94 8.17 -29.59
N ASP A 897 21.77 8.62 -30.84
CA ASP A 897 20.47 9.05 -31.37
C ASP A 897 19.45 7.90 -31.43
N VAL A 898 19.86 6.70 -31.84
CA VAL A 898 18.99 5.51 -31.89
C VAL A 898 18.57 5.08 -30.48
N LEU A 899 19.50 5.04 -29.52
CA LEU A 899 19.21 4.65 -28.13
C LEU A 899 18.39 5.72 -27.39
N ALA A 900 18.66 7.01 -27.61
CA ALA A 900 17.87 8.10 -27.08
C ALA A 900 16.40 7.99 -27.53
N LYS A 901 16.16 7.65 -28.81
CA LYS A 901 14.82 7.38 -29.34
C LYS A 901 14.22 6.09 -28.77
N LEU A 902 14.96 4.99 -28.78
CA LEU A 902 14.48 3.66 -28.34
C LEU A 902 14.10 3.62 -26.85
N LEU A 903 14.84 4.33 -26.01
CA LEU A 903 14.64 4.40 -24.56
C LEU A 903 13.89 5.67 -24.12
N ALA A 904 13.43 6.48 -25.08
CA ALA A 904 12.65 7.71 -24.92
C ALA A 904 13.26 8.78 -23.98
N PHE A 905 14.57 8.99 -24.07
CA PHE A 905 15.29 10.07 -23.38
C PHE A 905 14.74 11.45 -23.77
N ASN A 906 14.69 12.36 -22.79
CA ASN A 906 14.20 13.72 -22.97
C ASN A 906 15.38 14.66 -23.32
N PRO A 907 15.36 15.41 -24.43
CA PRO A 907 16.42 16.37 -24.72
C PRO A 907 16.54 17.42 -23.59
N PRO A 908 17.76 17.78 -23.13
CA PRO A 908 19.06 17.48 -23.73
C PRO A 908 19.74 16.19 -23.24
N ASP A 909 19.09 15.40 -22.37
CA ASP A 909 19.67 14.17 -21.84
C ASP A 909 19.83 13.14 -22.99
N VAL A 910 21.06 12.68 -23.19
CA VAL A 910 21.41 11.64 -24.18
C VAL A 910 22.30 10.59 -23.51
N PRO A 911 22.23 9.32 -23.95
CA PRO A 911 23.09 8.24 -23.43
C PRO A 911 24.58 8.59 -23.47
N GLU A 912 25.31 8.40 -22.37
CA GLU A 912 26.77 8.58 -22.38
C GLU A 912 27.47 7.43 -23.12
N LEU A 913 28.57 7.73 -23.82
CA LEU A 913 29.28 6.74 -24.67
C LEU A 913 29.78 5.51 -23.90
N HIS A 914 30.15 5.68 -22.64
CA HIS A 914 30.70 4.62 -21.76
C HIS A 914 29.73 4.15 -20.67
N GLN A 915 28.48 4.61 -20.68
CA GLN A 915 27.45 4.10 -19.76
C GLN A 915 27.02 2.70 -20.23
N GLY A 916 26.81 1.78 -19.28
CA GLY A 916 26.36 0.44 -19.62
C GLY A 916 24.92 0.43 -20.14
N PHE A 917 24.60 -0.38 -21.13
CA PHE A 917 23.23 -0.52 -21.66
C PHE A 917 22.22 -0.92 -20.56
N PHE A 918 22.62 -1.78 -19.64
CA PHE A 918 21.82 -2.13 -18.46
C PHE A 918 21.69 -0.97 -17.46
N ASP A 919 22.71 -0.11 -17.34
CA ASP A 919 22.64 1.11 -16.50
C ASP A 919 21.68 2.16 -17.09
N MET A 920 21.37 2.09 -18.40
CA MET A 920 20.33 2.86 -19.08
C MET A 920 18.92 2.24 -18.97
N GLY A 921 18.80 1.07 -18.33
CA GLY A 921 17.54 0.32 -18.23
C GLY A 921 17.15 -0.48 -19.47
N MET A 922 18.11 -0.95 -20.28
CA MET A 922 17.82 -1.95 -21.32
C MET A 922 17.57 -3.33 -20.72
N GLU A 923 16.35 -3.86 -20.86
CA GLU A 923 16.02 -5.25 -20.58
C GLU A 923 16.40 -6.19 -21.74
N SER A 924 16.49 -7.50 -21.50
CA SER A 924 16.90 -8.48 -22.53
C SER A 924 16.03 -8.49 -23.80
N VAL A 925 14.76 -8.09 -23.71
CA VAL A 925 13.88 -7.95 -24.90
C VAL A 925 14.26 -6.72 -25.73
N MET A 926 14.61 -5.61 -25.08
CA MET A 926 15.10 -4.40 -25.75
C MET A 926 16.50 -4.62 -26.35
N VAL A 927 17.35 -5.42 -25.68
CA VAL A 927 18.65 -5.86 -26.22
C VAL A 927 18.49 -6.57 -27.57
N GLU A 928 17.57 -7.53 -27.68
CA GLU A 928 17.36 -8.25 -28.95
C GLU A 928 16.73 -7.37 -30.03
N GLN A 929 15.78 -6.49 -29.67
CA GLN A 929 15.23 -5.50 -30.60
C GLN A 929 16.30 -4.53 -31.12
N PHE A 930 17.20 -4.09 -30.24
CA PHE A 930 18.33 -3.24 -30.62
C PHE A 930 19.32 -4.01 -31.51
N ARG A 931 19.65 -5.27 -31.20
CA ARG A 931 20.52 -6.13 -32.03
C ARG A 931 19.97 -6.23 -33.46
N VAL A 932 18.70 -6.62 -33.63
CA VAL A 932 18.05 -6.74 -34.95
C VAL A 932 18.03 -5.40 -35.70
N LEU A 933 17.74 -4.30 -35.00
CA LEU A 933 17.76 -2.96 -35.59
C LEU A 933 19.16 -2.57 -36.12
N LEU A 934 20.23 -2.95 -35.41
CA LEU A 934 21.61 -2.71 -35.85
C LEU A 934 21.99 -3.57 -37.06
N GLU A 935 21.55 -4.84 -37.12
CA GLU A 935 21.75 -5.70 -38.29
C GLU A 935 21.07 -5.11 -39.55
N GLU A 936 19.82 -4.65 -39.42
CA GLU A 936 19.08 -3.99 -40.51
C GLU A 936 19.71 -2.65 -40.94
N ILE A 937 20.26 -1.86 -40.00
CA ILE A 937 20.86 -0.55 -40.30
C ILE A 937 22.24 -0.68 -40.94
N PHE A 938 23.11 -1.55 -40.42
CA PHE A 938 24.50 -1.66 -40.84
C PHE A 938 24.77 -2.74 -41.90
N LEU A 939 23.77 -3.57 -42.22
CA LEU A 939 23.88 -4.69 -43.18
C LEU A 939 25.00 -5.69 -42.78
N ILE A 940 25.06 -6.03 -41.49
CA ILE A 940 26.02 -6.95 -40.88
C ILE A 940 25.31 -7.97 -39.99
N ASP A 941 25.91 -9.16 -39.84
CA ASP A 941 25.47 -10.14 -38.83
C ASP A 941 26.15 -9.83 -37.48
N LEU A 942 25.36 -9.75 -36.41
CA LEU A 942 25.82 -9.55 -35.03
C LEU A 942 25.54 -10.80 -34.19
N ALA A 943 26.59 -11.35 -33.56
CA ALA A 943 26.44 -12.46 -32.62
C ALA A 943 25.41 -12.14 -31.51
N ASP A 944 24.62 -13.14 -31.10
CA ASP A 944 23.57 -13.03 -30.07
C ASP A 944 24.07 -12.38 -28.76
N THR A 945 25.35 -12.57 -28.44
CA THR A 945 26.01 -12.02 -27.23
C THR A 945 26.59 -10.62 -27.43
N ALA A 946 26.59 -10.04 -28.63
CA ALA A 946 27.35 -8.81 -28.93
C ALA A 946 27.01 -7.62 -28.02
N VAL A 947 25.74 -7.40 -27.69
CA VAL A 947 25.33 -6.29 -26.79
C VAL A 947 25.70 -6.56 -25.32
N PHE A 948 25.96 -7.83 -24.95
CA PHE A 948 26.45 -8.22 -23.62
C PHE A 948 27.99 -8.17 -23.55
N ASP A 949 28.67 -8.62 -24.61
CA ASP A 949 30.13 -8.66 -24.72
C ASP A 949 30.74 -7.25 -24.89
N TYR A 950 29.98 -6.32 -25.48
CA TYR A 950 30.36 -4.93 -25.72
C TYR A 950 29.30 -4.02 -25.07
N PRO A 951 29.34 -3.83 -23.73
CA PRO A 951 28.17 -3.41 -22.95
C PRO A 951 27.86 -1.91 -22.96
N ASN A 952 28.52 -1.11 -23.80
CA ASN A 952 28.30 0.33 -23.94
C ASN A 952 28.47 0.79 -25.40
N ILE A 953 28.09 2.04 -25.69
CA ILE A 953 28.06 2.59 -27.05
C ILE A 953 29.45 2.60 -27.69
N SER A 954 30.50 2.99 -26.96
CA SER A 954 31.85 3.11 -27.52
C SER A 954 32.43 1.73 -27.88
N ASP A 955 32.35 0.76 -26.95
CA ASP A 955 32.80 -0.62 -27.17
C ASP A 955 32.02 -1.30 -28.32
N LEU A 956 30.70 -1.09 -28.39
CA LEU A 956 29.86 -1.63 -29.46
C LEU A 956 30.12 -0.94 -30.80
N SER A 957 30.39 0.37 -30.82
CA SER A 957 30.78 1.10 -32.03
C SER A 957 32.09 0.57 -32.58
N GLU A 958 33.10 0.37 -31.73
CA GLU A 958 34.36 -0.27 -32.10
C GLU A 958 34.17 -1.66 -32.71
N TYR A 959 33.23 -2.45 -32.18
CA TYR A 959 32.89 -3.78 -32.67
C TYR A 959 32.16 -3.77 -34.02
N ILE A 960 31.28 -2.79 -34.24
CA ILE A 960 30.51 -2.57 -35.47
C ILE A 960 31.42 -2.04 -36.60
N VAL A 961 32.25 -1.02 -36.36
CA VAL A 961 33.19 -0.48 -37.37
C VAL A 961 34.05 -1.59 -38.00
N LYS A 962 34.51 -2.55 -37.17
CA LYS A 962 35.35 -3.68 -37.60
C LYS A 962 34.60 -4.75 -38.43
N ARG A 963 33.26 -4.68 -38.51
CA ARG A 963 32.40 -5.63 -39.26
C ARG A 963 31.83 -5.08 -40.56
N ILE A 964 31.63 -3.77 -40.65
CA ILE A 964 31.06 -3.15 -41.86
C ILE A 964 32.02 -3.40 -43.04
N PRO A 965 31.56 -4.04 -44.14
CA PRO A 965 32.40 -4.36 -45.29
C PRO A 965 32.59 -3.12 -46.18
N PHE A 966 33.20 -2.06 -45.64
CA PHE A 966 33.40 -0.77 -46.31
C PHE A 966 33.93 -0.92 -47.74
N SER A 967 34.95 -1.76 -47.95
CA SER A 967 35.54 -1.96 -49.28
C SER A 967 34.63 -2.64 -50.31
N GLU A 968 33.49 -3.22 -49.89
CA GLU A 968 32.47 -3.79 -50.79
C GLU A 968 31.33 -2.80 -51.00
N LEU A 969 30.90 -2.11 -49.95
CA LEU A 969 29.88 -1.06 -49.99
C LEU A 969 30.32 0.15 -50.83
N GLU A 970 31.58 0.59 -50.67
CA GLU A 970 32.21 1.65 -51.48
C GLU A 970 32.27 1.29 -52.98
N LYS A 971 32.31 0.00 -53.33
CA LYS A 971 32.26 -0.47 -54.73
C LYS A 971 30.84 -0.53 -55.31
N GLN A 972 29.82 -0.57 -54.45
CA GLN A 972 28.41 -0.63 -54.84
C GLN A 972 27.80 0.77 -55.04
N ASN A 973 28.44 1.83 -54.56
CA ASN A 973 28.05 3.22 -54.74
C ASN A 973 28.98 3.96 -55.75
N PRO A 974 28.68 3.93 -57.07
CA PRO A 974 29.48 4.59 -58.08
C PRO A 974 29.16 6.10 -58.18
N THR A 975 29.59 6.88 -57.19
CA THR A 975 29.57 8.35 -57.26
C THR A 975 30.97 8.96 -57.17
N ASP A 976 31.44 9.36 -58.36
CA ASP A 976 32.52 10.31 -58.63
C ASP A 976 33.98 9.91 -58.30
N ALA A 977 34.40 8.75 -58.81
CA ALA A 977 35.80 8.48 -59.14
C ALA A 977 36.27 9.29 -60.38
N SER A 978 36.10 10.62 -60.40
CA SER A 978 36.51 11.47 -61.54
C SER A 978 37.07 12.87 -61.18
N LYS A 979 37.64 13.06 -59.98
CA LYS A 979 38.31 14.32 -59.60
C LYS A 979 39.71 14.15 -59.00
N GLN A 980 40.65 13.61 -59.79
CA GLN A 980 42.08 13.90 -59.62
C GLN A 980 42.87 13.61 -60.92
N GLU A 981 42.92 14.58 -61.84
CA GLU A 981 44.05 14.89 -62.75
C GLU A 981 43.66 15.98 -63.77
N GLY A 982 44.64 16.78 -64.24
CA GLY A 982 44.55 17.49 -65.53
C GLY A 982 44.09 18.96 -65.55
N THR A 983 45.06 19.88 -65.38
CA THR A 983 44.93 21.31 -65.72
C THR A 983 44.73 21.60 -67.23
N PHE A 984 44.01 22.70 -67.54
CA PHE A 984 44.18 23.68 -68.65
C PHE A 984 42.98 23.95 -69.61
N LEU A 985 42.48 25.20 -69.50
CA LEU A 985 42.25 26.20 -70.58
C LEU A 985 41.02 26.19 -71.54
N VAL A 986 40.46 27.41 -71.64
CA VAL A 986 39.72 28.09 -72.74
C VAL A 986 38.18 28.17 -72.66
N ASP A 987 37.74 29.39 -73.01
CA ASP A 987 36.41 29.99 -72.95
C ASP A 987 35.35 29.47 -73.95
N GLU A 988 34.15 30.04 -73.74
CA GLU A 988 33.23 30.60 -74.75
C GLU A 988 31.92 29.86 -75.10
N LEU A 989 30.85 30.68 -75.10
CA LEU A 989 29.55 30.53 -75.79
C LEU A 989 28.53 29.48 -75.26
N ALA A 990 27.21 29.65 -75.41
CA ALA A 990 26.33 30.82 -75.43
C ALA A 990 24.86 30.35 -75.65
N ILE A 991 23.91 30.88 -74.86
CA ILE A 991 22.49 31.16 -75.20
C ILE A 991 21.65 30.01 -75.83
N LEU A 992 20.54 29.60 -75.18
CA LEU A 992 19.16 29.83 -75.67
C LEU A 992 18.07 29.30 -74.73
N THR A 993 16.86 29.83 -74.95
CA THR A 993 15.74 29.94 -74.03
C THR A 993 14.71 28.80 -74.12
N THR A 994 13.88 28.75 -73.07
CA THR A 994 12.51 28.21 -73.09
C THR A 994 11.69 28.68 -74.30
N GLU A 995 11.15 27.72 -75.05
CA GLU A 995 9.87 27.83 -75.78
C GLU A 995 9.52 26.45 -76.36
N ASP A 996 8.57 25.73 -75.73
CA ASP A 996 7.65 24.78 -76.36
C ASP A 996 6.70 24.17 -75.30
N VAL A 997 5.52 23.73 -75.73
CA VAL A 997 4.46 23.11 -74.90
C VAL A 997 3.70 24.07 -73.95
N GLN A 998 3.16 25.15 -74.53
CA GLN A 998 1.95 25.83 -74.02
C GLN A 998 0.91 26.03 -75.13
N GLU A 999 0.37 24.96 -75.74
CA GLU A 999 -0.83 25.09 -76.59
C GLU A 999 -1.58 23.77 -76.92
N GLU A 1000 -2.06 23.00 -75.92
CA GLU A 1000 -3.10 21.96 -76.21
C GLU A 1000 -4.02 21.51 -75.04
N VAL A 1001 -4.33 22.40 -74.07
CA VAL A 1001 -5.33 22.10 -73.00
C VAL A 1001 -6.39 23.20 -72.84
N GLN A 1002 -6.80 23.84 -73.95
CA GLN A 1002 -7.91 24.81 -73.97
C GLN A 1002 -8.89 24.59 -75.13
N THR A 1003 -9.57 23.43 -75.20
CA THR A 1003 -10.72 23.25 -76.12
C THR A 1003 -11.71 22.11 -75.78
N MET A 1004 -11.74 21.58 -74.55
CA MET A 1004 -12.84 20.71 -74.11
C MET A 1004 -13.98 21.52 -73.48
N LYS A 1005 -15.22 21.24 -73.89
CA LYS A 1005 -16.40 21.87 -73.29
C LYS A 1005 -16.76 21.16 -71.99
N LEU A 1006 -17.31 21.91 -71.03
CA LEU A 1006 -17.64 21.41 -69.70
C LEU A 1006 -18.59 20.20 -69.73
N GLU A 1007 -19.44 20.12 -70.76
CA GLU A 1007 -20.37 19.02 -71.02
C GLU A 1007 -19.64 17.69 -71.23
N ASP A 1008 -18.53 17.69 -71.98
CA ASP A 1008 -17.72 16.51 -72.30
C ASP A 1008 -16.90 16.06 -71.09
N VAL A 1009 -16.36 17.02 -70.31
CA VAL A 1009 -15.63 16.75 -69.05
C VAL A 1009 -16.56 16.14 -68.01
N VAL A 1010 -17.81 16.61 -67.92
CA VAL A 1010 -18.83 16.04 -67.02
C VAL A 1010 -19.32 14.66 -67.50
N TYR A 1011 -19.23 14.36 -68.80
CA TYR A 1011 -19.49 13.02 -69.32
C TYR A 1011 -18.38 12.04 -68.92
N GLU A 1012 -17.10 12.34 -69.17
CA GLU A 1012 -15.99 11.46 -68.76
C GLU A 1012 -15.94 11.22 -67.25
N LEU A 1013 -16.12 12.27 -66.43
CA LEU A 1013 -16.13 12.13 -64.97
C LEU A 1013 -17.32 11.30 -64.44
N ARG A 1014 -18.42 11.20 -65.20
CA ARG A 1014 -19.53 10.27 -64.87
C ARG A 1014 -19.21 8.85 -65.29
N THR A 1015 -18.62 8.65 -66.46
CA THR A 1015 -18.17 7.32 -66.92
C THR A 1015 -17.15 6.72 -65.94
N LEU A 1016 -16.13 7.49 -65.56
CA LEU A 1016 -15.12 7.09 -64.55
C LEU A 1016 -15.71 6.77 -63.18
N ARG A 1017 -16.73 7.53 -62.73
CA ARG A 1017 -17.40 7.28 -61.46
C ARG A 1017 -18.24 5.99 -61.50
N ASP A 1018 -18.98 5.77 -62.59
CA ASP A 1018 -19.88 4.63 -62.70
C ASP A 1018 -19.09 3.31 -62.89
N GLU A 1019 -17.92 3.36 -63.53
CA GLU A 1019 -16.91 2.28 -63.51
C GLU A 1019 -16.36 2.00 -62.10
N TRP A 1020 -16.12 3.03 -61.29
CA TRP A 1020 -15.62 2.90 -59.91
C TRP A 1020 -16.65 2.35 -58.90
N THR A 1021 -17.95 2.37 -59.22
CA THR A 1021 -19.00 1.75 -58.38
C THR A 1021 -19.33 0.30 -58.74
N THR A 1022 -18.59 -0.31 -59.69
CA THR A 1022 -18.81 -1.70 -60.13
C THR A 1022 -17.56 -2.58 -59.95
N GLN A 1023 -16.58 -2.11 -59.17
CA GLN A 1023 -15.43 -2.86 -58.62
C GLN A 1023 -15.37 -2.67 -57.09
#